data_AF-A0A1Y1VI75-F1
#
_entry.id   AF-A0A1Y1VI75-F1
#
_cell.length_a   1.000
_cell.length_b   1.000
_cell.length_c   1.000
_cell.angle_alpha   90.00
_cell.angle_beta   90.00
_cell.angle_gamma   90.00
#
_symmetry.space_group_name_H-M   'P 1'
#
loop_
_entity.id
_entity.type
_entity.pdbx_description
1 polymer ?
#
loop_
_entity_poly.entity_id
_entity_poly.type
_entity_poly.pdbx_seq_one_letter_code
_entity_poly.pdbx_strand_id
1 'polypeptide(L)'
;MKRKWMLNIFYLFFILFFGNALLKVIPIRNNDNSFTNILNILKENENDKELILKFEDYRYDMRELDFAIEHNVKYSIIFSGNKNGTIFDYGSNIKGKFRFYFVENRKEIIKFENIIFENFNNEGYNANGIFMLLFSFKFKNTYNIIFENCTFKNNSQDIINFSFEVLNINDGKPTITFNRCNFYQNREKIIFSKNDSFRKYISYDSSNNNIIKMNDCRFIDNNGMFYSEYTNFIFKNYIITLFEGDNNKYTITNTIFKDINLKNSLPLISDSKYSTFNISNIELKNIKLTNQLFNEESDYYFDNINLNNVITNSKYLFYFLNHNIVITNFYAENIQCLGDEIDTSLISLLSIYNSTLSNNINTNKVYCGGIHFNNEIIINVSNTTFKNNSNKSNGGALCSDNITNLELNLMSNKFFNNSATNGGVIYLMDKKTSINYNRTIFLENNSFEKNSALNFGGAIFYNLNSPYSINANNNNFTSNEAEIMGGGIFCSNFNCLSISKLNNIILKNNKINSYINNYSSRPSYLGLNTSLNNNIINITTGDLLSLKFTLYDIFNNTYIDYTKYYSSLTLKVLLIEKNNILDNHGSNEKNKIYSNVSLIGNVGWFIDGICELKHFRIYAIPNIYSLKIIIDGYNGDIIYKFNDILIKVNDCEPQQIRMINKYNIPYCEKPICHESCPDGKSAECIKSSNSTNINDINLNICQCLPGFTGEKCDIKVFVNYR
;
A
#
# COMPACT_ATOMS: atom_id res chain seq x y z
N MET A 1 9.63 -55.31 75.99
CA MET A 1 8.36 -55.51 75.24
C MET A 1 7.37 -54.34 75.34
N LYS A 2 7.06 -53.77 76.52
CA LYS A 2 6.03 -52.70 76.67
C LYS A 2 6.26 -51.40 75.86
N ARG A 3 7.51 -50.99 75.60
CA ARG A 3 7.82 -49.74 74.88
C ARG A 3 7.51 -49.79 73.37
N LYS A 4 7.57 -50.98 72.76
CA LYS A 4 7.24 -51.20 71.33
C LYS A 4 5.73 -51.18 71.08
N TRP A 5 4.95 -51.65 72.07
CA TRP A 5 3.49 -51.64 72.03
C TRP A 5 2.91 -50.22 72.14
N MET A 6 3.44 -49.37 73.03
CA MET A 6 3.00 -47.97 73.09
C MET A 6 3.36 -47.18 71.83
N LEU A 7 4.53 -47.42 71.21
CA LEU A 7 4.89 -46.76 69.96
C LEU A 7 3.95 -47.15 68.81
N ASN A 8 3.55 -48.43 68.74
CA ASN A 8 2.61 -48.91 67.74
C ASN A 8 1.19 -48.37 67.95
N ILE A 9 0.73 -48.23 69.20
CA ILE A 9 -0.55 -47.59 69.51
C ILE A 9 -0.52 -46.10 69.15
N PHE A 10 0.60 -45.41 69.41
CA PHE A 10 0.76 -44.01 69.02
C PHE A 10 0.82 -43.86 67.50
N TYR A 11 1.47 -44.77 66.77
CA TYR A 11 1.45 -44.82 65.31
C TYR A 11 0.05 -45.13 64.76
N LEU A 12 -0.70 -46.03 65.40
CA LEU A 12 -2.09 -46.32 65.02
C LEU A 12 -2.99 -45.12 65.25
N PHE A 13 -2.84 -44.43 66.39
CA PHE A 13 -3.55 -43.18 66.68
C PHE A 13 -3.11 -42.07 65.73
N PHE A 14 -1.85 -41.99 65.34
CA PHE A 14 -1.33 -41.02 64.38
C PHE A 14 -1.89 -41.30 62.98
N ILE A 15 -1.99 -42.56 62.55
CA ILE A 15 -2.63 -42.96 61.29
C ILE A 15 -4.15 -42.74 61.35
N LEU A 16 -4.81 -42.95 62.50
CA LEU A 16 -6.25 -42.71 62.67
C LEU A 16 -6.60 -41.21 62.77
N PHE A 17 -5.71 -40.37 63.32
CA PHE A 17 -5.92 -38.91 63.42
C PHE A 17 -5.45 -38.15 62.18
N PHE A 18 -4.36 -38.57 61.51
CA PHE A 18 -3.82 -37.90 60.32
C PHE A 18 -4.16 -38.60 59.00
N GLY A 19 -4.71 -39.82 59.03
CA GLY A 19 -5.10 -40.57 57.84
C GLY A 19 -6.33 -40.03 57.12
N ASN A 20 -7.07 -39.08 57.70
CA ASN A 20 -8.26 -38.48 57.07
C ASN A 20 -7.96 -37.31 56.13
N ALA A 21 -6.70 -37.10 55.72
CA ALA A 21 -6.39 -36.22 54.59
C ALA A 21 -6.73 -36.88 53.23
N LEU A 22 -7.84 -37.61 53.19
CA LEU A 22 -8.28 -38.46 52.09
C LEU A 22 -9.21 -37.67 51.17
N LEU A 23 -8.85 -37.65 49.90
CA LEU A 23 -9.70 -37.33 48.76
C LEU A 23 -11.13 -37.85 49.00
N LYS A 24 -12.10 -36.92 49.09
CA LYS A 24 -13.50 -37.26 49.40
C LYS A 24 -14.31 -37.29 48.11
N VAL A 25 -15.00 -38.39 47.84
CA VAL A 25 -15.85 -38.56 46.65
C VAL A 25 -17.29 -38.71 47.09
N ILE A 26 -18.18 -37.87 46.57
CA ILE A 26 -19.62 -37.90 46.84
C ILE A 26 -20.36 -38.14 45.53
N PRO A 27 -21.09 -39.26 45.38
CA PRO A 27 -21.95 -39.48 44.23
C PRO A 27 -23.15 -38.53 44.29
N ILE A 28 -23.48 -37.92 43.15
CA ILE A 28 -24.65 -37.07 42.97
C ILE A 28 -25.61 -37.81 42.04
N ARG A 29 -26.90 -37.86 42.38
CA ARG A 29 -27.95 -38.57 41.65
C ARG A 29 -29.25 -37.75 41.62
N ASN A 30 -30.07 -37.96 40.59
CA ASN A 30 -31.38 -37.33 40.45
C ASN A 30 -32.44 -37.96 41.37
N ASN A 31 -32.28 -39.24 41.72
CA ASN A 31 -33.27 -40.00 42.47
C ASN A 31 -33.15 -39.87 43.99
N ASP A 32 -32.21 -39.07 44.47
CA ASP A 32 -32.05 -38.72 45.87
C ASP A 32 -31.84 -37.20 46.02
N ASN A 33 -31.75 -36.74 47.27
CA ASN A 33 -31.64 -35.31 47.56
C ASN A 33 -30.21 -34.77 47.38
N SER A 34 -29.26 -35.55 46.85
CA SER A 34 -27.86 -35.11 46.72
C SER A 34 -27.70 -33.96 45.72
N PHE A 35 -28.45 -34.01 44.60
CA PHE A 35 -28.39 -32.98 43.57
C PHE A 35 -28.96 -31.64 44.06
N THR A 36 -30.17 -31.65 44.63
CA THR A 36 -30.79 -30.43 45.18
C THR A 36 -30.05 -29.86 46.39
N ASN A 37 -29.23 -30.68 47.08
CA ASN A 37 -28.42 -30.26 48.23
C ASN A 37 -26.95 -29.95 47.91
N ILE A 38 -26.54 -29.79 46.65
CA ILE A 38 -25.13 -29.51 46.28
C ILE A 38 -24.53 -28.36 47.11
N LEU A 39 -25.26 -27.27 47.35
CA LEU A 39 -24.76 -26.15 48.14
C LEU A 39 -24.44 -26.55 49.59
N ASN A 40 -25.29 -27.36 50.22
CA ASN A 40 -25.06 -27.86 51.58
C ASN A 40 -23.88 -28.83 51.60
N ILE A 41 -23.77 -29.70 50.60
CA ILE A 41 -22.62 -30.59 50.43
C ILE A 41 -21.32 -29.76 50.35
N LEU A 42 -21.28 -28.69 49.56
CA LEU A 42 -20.08 -27.84 49.48
C LEU A 42 -19.74 -27.18 50.83
N LYS A 43 -20.72 -26.78 51.63
CA LYS A 43 -20.52 -26.15 52.95
C LYS A 43 -20.05 -27.14 54.02
N GLU A 44 -20.60 -28.34 54.04
CA GLU A 44 -20.26 -29.38 55.02
C GLU A 44 -18.84 -29.93 54.84
N ASN A 45 -18.26 -29.76 53.65
CA ASN A 45 -16.94 -30.28 53.28
C ASN A 45 -15.85 -29.19 53.23
N GLU A 46 -16.07 -28.03 53.85
CA GLU A 46 -15.13 -26.89 53.83
C GLU A 46 -13.75 -27.16 54.46
N ASN A 47 -13.63 -28.21 55.27
CA ASN A 47 -12.37 -28.59 55.93
C ASN A 47 -11.59 -29.68 55.17
N ASP A 48 -12.14 -30.21 54.08
CA ASP A 48 -11.47 -31.22 53.28
C ASP A 48 -10.36 -30.60 52.42
N LYS A 49 -9.37 -31.39 51.99
CA LYS A 49 -8.33 -30.90 51.05
C LYS A 49 -8.85 -30.86 49.60
N GLU A 50 -9.63 -31.87 49.23
CA GLU A 50 -10.17 -32.05 47.89
C GLU A 50 -11.50 -32.80 47.97
N LEU A 51 -12.49 -32.29 47.25
CA LEU A 51 -13.83 -32.86 47.12
C LEU A 51 -14.14 -33.16 45.66
N ILE A 52 -14.59 -34.38 45.38
CA ILE A 52 -15.06 -34.81 44.07
C ILE A 52 -16.56 -35.05 44.15
N LEU A 53 -17.33 -34.22 43.44
CA LEU A 53 -18.76 -34.42 43.20
C LEU A 53 -18.91 -35.22 41.90
N LYS A 54 -19.29 -36.49 42.02
CA LYS A 54 -19.37 -37.41 40.89
C LYS A 54 -20.83 -37.57 40.44
N PHE A 55 -21.17 -36.98 39.30
CA PHE A 55 -22.50 -36.99 38.72
C PHE A 55 -22.71 -38.29 37.92
N GLU A 56 -23.45 -39.24 38.52
CA GLU A 56 -23.60 -40.59 37.97
C GLU A 56 -24.68 -40.69 36.88
N ASP A 57 -25.68 -39.80 36.89
CA ASP A 57 -26.74 -39.80 35.89
C ASP A 57 -26.31 -39.09 34.60
N TYR A 58 -27.01 -39.40 33.51
CA TYR A 58 -26.72 -38.84 32.19
C TYR A 58 -27.12 -37.36 32.06
N ARG A 59 -28.20 -36.93 32.73
CA ARG A 59 -28.78 -35.59 32.63
C ARG A 59 -29.26 -35.13 34.00
N TYR A 60 -29.00 -33.87 34.33
CA TYR A 60 -29.49 -33.17 35.51
C TYR A 60 -30.25 -31.92 35.07
N ASP A 61 -31.45 -31.72 35.62
CA ASP A 61 -32.26 -30.54 35.35
C ASP A 61 -31.86 -29.40 36.31
N MET A 62 -31.09 -28.44 35.80
CA MET A 62 -30.56 -27.35 36.62
C MET A 62 -31.66 -26.42 37.16
N ARG A 63 -32.90 -26.53 36.68
CA ARG A 63 -34.06 -25.77 37.18
C ARG A 63 -34.54 -26.25 38.55
N GLU A 64 -34.17 -27.46 38.96
CA GLU A 64 -34.46 -28.03 40.28
C GLU A 64 -33.59 -27.43 41.39
N LEU A 65 -32.49 -26.79 41.01
CA LEU A 65 -31.60 -26.10 41.94
C LEU A 65 -32.13 -24.70 42.29
N ASP A 66 -31.61 -24.15 43.38
CA ASP A 66 -31.77 -22.74 43.71
C ASP A 66 -31.24 -21.84 42.58
N PHE A 67 -31.59 -20.55 42.67
CA PHE A 67 -31.17 -19.56 41.66
C PHE A 67 -29.67 -19.54 41.42
N ALA A 68 -28.85 -19.77 42.44
CA ALA A 68 -27.39 -19.87 42.33
C ALA A 68 -26.80 -20.78 43.40
N ILE A 69 -25.76 -21.54 43.04
CA ILE A 69 -24.86 -22.21 43.97
C ILE A 69 -23.70 -21.25 44.24
N GLU A 70 -23.75 -20.56 45.37
CA GLU A 70 -22.74 -19.58 45.79
C GLU A 70 -21.80 -20.16 46.85
N HIS A 71 -20.50 -20.24 46.56
CA HIS A 71 -19.53 -20.87 47.44
C HIS A 71 -18.22 -20.09 47.56
N ASN A 72 -17.74 -19.93 48.80
CA ASN A 72 -16.41 -19.40 49.11
C ASN A 72 -15.40 -20.54 49.06
N VAL A 73 -14.50 -20.50 48.08
CA VAL A 73 -13.59 -21.60 47.79
C VAL A 73 -12.45 -21.61 48.81
N LYS A 74 -12.34 -22.69 49.59
CA LYS A 74 -11.28 -22.89 50.61
C LYS A 74 -10.48 -24.19 50.42
N TYR A 75 -10.88 -24.99 49.43
CA TYR A 75 -10.35 -26.32 49.11
C TYR A 75 -10.57 -26.63 47.63
N SER A 76 -9.92 -27.69 47.11
CA SER A 76 -10.08 -28.09 45.71
C SER A 76 -11.41 -28.80 45.47
N ILE A 77 -12.11 -28.46 44.39
CA ILE A 77 -13.43 -29.01 44.05
C ILE A 77 -13.40 -29.55 42.62
N ILE A 78 -13.83 -30.80 42.43
CA ILE A 78 -13.93 -31.45 41.12
C ILE A 78 -15.39 -31.85 40.87
N PHE A 79 -15.98 -31.28 39.82
CA PHE A 79 -17.27 -31.70 39.27
C PHE A 79 -17.01 -32.69 38.14
N SER A 80 -17.30 -33.97 38.37
CA SER A 80 -16.94 -35.07 37.47
C SER A 80 -18.19 -35.73 36.89
N GLY A 81 -18.35 -35.62 35.57
CA GLY A 81 -19.41 -36.30 34.82
C GLY A 81 -18.99 -37.65 34.24
N ASN A 82 -19.95 -38.32 33.62
CA ASN A 82 -19.76 -39.57 32.90
C ASN A 82 -18.81 -39.41 31.70
N LYS A 83 -18.10 -40.48 31.32
CA LYS A 83 -17.13 -40.45 30.18
C LYS A 83 -17.73 -39.97 28.86
N ASN A 84 -19.03 -40.18 28.65
CA ASN A 84 -19.76 -39.74 27.45
C ASN A 84 -20.32 -38.32 27.57
N GLY A 85 -20.02 -37.62 28.66
CA GLY A 85 -20.61 -36.34 29.02
C GLY A 85 -21.86 -36.50 29.88
N THR A 86 -21.89 -35.81 31.02
CA THR A 86 -23.12 -35.60 31.80
C THR A 86 -23.72 -34.25 31.45
N ILE A 87 -25.02 -34.21 31.14
CA ILE A 87 -25.74 -33.01 30.73
C ILE A 87 -26.22 -32.23 31.95
N PHE A 88 -25.78 -30.98 32.08
CA PHE A 88 -26.39 -29.95 32.90
C PHE A 88 -27.32 -29.14 32.00
N ASP A 89 -28.61 -29.46 32.05
CA ASP A 89 -29.63 -28.83 31.22
C ASP A 89 -30.33 -27.72 31.98
N TYR A 90 -30.19 -26.50 31.49
CA TYR A 90 -30.82 -25.32 32.08
C TYR A 90 -32.25 -25.10 31.60
N GLY A 91 -32.73 -25.85 30.61
CA GLY A 91 -34.13 -25.83 30.17
C GLY A 91 -34.62 -24.44 29.78
N SER A 92 -33.77 -23.62 29.15
CA SER A 92 -33.99 -22.20 28.82
C SER A 92 -34.23 -21.29 30.03
N ASN A 93 -33.56 -21.57 31.15
CA ASN A 93 -33.65 -20.79 32.40
C ASN A 93 -32.25 -20.36 32.90
N ILE A 94 -32.21 -19.52 33.93
CA ILE A 94 -30.99 -19.00 34.58
C ILE A 94 -30.72 -19.58 35.98
N LYS A 95 -31.58 -20.47 36.48
CA LYS A 95 -31.39 -21.19 37.77
C LYS A 95 -30.20 -22.14 37.72
N GLY A 96 -29.67 -22.54 38.87
CA GLY A 96 -28.56 -23.50 38.95
C GLY A 96 -27.22 -22.97 38.43
N LYS A 97 -27.04 -21.65 38.37
CA LYS A 97 -25.74 -21.03 38.03
C LYS A 97 -24.73 -21.22 39.17
N PHE A 98 -23.45 -21.32 38.84
CA PHE A 98 -22.38 -21.46 39.85
C PHE A 98 -21.66 -20.13 40.06
N ARG A 99 -21.42 -19.78 41.32
CA ARG A 99 -20.68 -18.59 41.72
C ARG A 99 -19.62 -18.94 42.76
N PHE A 100 -18.37 -18.86 42.37
CA PHE A 100 -17.22 -19.18 43.19
C PHE A 100 -16.45 -17.92 43.58
N TYR A 101 -16.22 -17.76 44.88
CA TYR A 101 -15.52 -16.62 45.43
C TYR A 101 -14.20 -17.08 46.06
N PHE A 102 -13.08 -16.62 45.50
CA PHE A 102 -11.73 -16.87 46.02
C PHE A 102 -11.38 -15.73 46.97
N VAL A 103 -11.65 -15.96 48.26
CA VAL A 103 -11.50 -14.98 49.35
C VAL A 103 -10.27 -15.21 50.23
N GLU A 104 -9.44 -16.22 49.95
CA GLU A 104 -8.22 -16.52 50.72
C GLU A 104 -7.03 -16.79 49.80
N ASN A 105 -5.82 -16.65 50.37
CA ASN A 105 -4.56 -16.88 49.66
C ASN A 105 -4.13 -18.36 49.73
N ARG A 106 -4.74 -19.26 48.95
CA ARG A 106 -4.21 -20.63 48.75
C ARG A 106 -4.23 -21.10 47.28
N LYS A 107 -3.84 -22.36 47.05
CA LYS A 107 -3.61 -23.02 45.73
C LYS A 107 -4.73 -24.01 45.39
N GLU A 108 -5.97 -23.56 45.43
CA GLU A 108 -7.13 -24.39 45.15
C GLU A 108 -7.35 -24.61 43.65
N ILE A 109 -7.87 -25.79 43.32
CA ILE A 109 -8.28 -26.17 41.98
C ILE A 109 -9.81 -26.25 41.93
N ILE A 110 -10.44 -25.58 40.96
CA ILE A 110 -11.80 -25.93 40.55
C ILE A 110 -11.72 -26.62 39.20
N LYS A 111 -12.18 -27.86 39.13
CA LYS A 111 -12.19 -28.65 37.90
C LYS A 111 -13.61 -29.05 37.51
N PHE A 112 -13.98 -28.82 36.26
CA PHE A 112 -15.10 -29.47 35.61
C PHE A 112 -14.56 -30.48 34.61
N GLU A 113 -15.03 -31.73 34.67
CA GLU A 113 -14.63 -32.75 33.71
C GLU A 113 -15.81 -33.54 33.17
N ASN A 114 -15.83 -33.73 31.85
CA ASN A 114 -16.89 -34.46 31.12
C ASN A 114 -18.31 -33.93 31.41
N ILE A 115 -18.47 -32.61 31.47
CA ILE A 115 -19.78 -31.95 31.65
C ILE A 115 -20.23 -31.28 30.34
N ILE A 116 -21.50 -31.44 30.01
CA ILE A 116 -22.18 -30.77 28.89
C ILE A 116 -23.13 -29.72 29.47
N PHE A 117 -22.81 -28.44 29.35
CA PHE A 117 -23.67 -27.33 29.71
C PHE A 117 -24.57 -26.95 28.54
N GLU A 118 -25.89 -27.07 28.67
CA GLU A 118 -26.81 -26.75 27.58
C GLU A 118 -28.03 -25.92 27.99
N ASN A 119 -28.56 -25.16 27.01
CA ASN A 119 -29.83 -24.43 27.09
C ASN A 119 -29.91 -23.35 28.18
N PHE A 120 -28.80 -22.68 28.52
CA PHE A 120 -28.82 -21.54 29.45
C PHE A 120 -29.33 -20.28 28.74
N ASN A 121 -30.46 -19.76 29.21
CA ASN A 121 -31.16 -18.64 28.59
C ASN A 121 -31.93 -17.82 29.64
N ASN A 122 -32.06 -16.53 29.40
CA ASN A 122 -32.90 -15.61 30.17
C ASN A 122 -34.17 -15.26 29.39
N GLU A 123 -34.96 -16.27 29.03
CA GLU A 123 -36.28 -16.12 28.36
C GLU A 123 -36.27 -15.21 27.11
N GLY A 124 -35.14 -15.13 26.39
CA GLY A 124 -35.01 -14.32 25.17
C GLY A 124 -34.59 -12.86 25.39
N TYR A 125 -34.35 -12.41 26.63
CA TYR A 125 -33.80 -11.09 26.94
C TYR A 125 -32.31 -11.18 27.28
N ASN A 126 -31.46 -10.55 26.46
CA ASN A 126 -30.05 -10.35 26.81
C ASN A 126 -29.96 -9.32 27.95
N ALA A 127 -29.53 -9.75 29.13
CA ALA A 127 -29.36 -8.89 30.29
C ALA A 127 -27.90 -8.91 30.74
N ASN A 128 -27.28 -7.74 30.74
CA ASN A 128 -25.90 -7.56 31.19
C ASN A 128 -25.71 -8.08 32.63
N GLY A 129 -24.66 -8.86 32.86
CA GLY A 129 -24.27 -9.34 34.18
C GLY A 129 -24.86 -10.69 34.61
N ILE A 130 -25.53 -11.42 33.69
CA ILE A 130 -26.00 -12.78 33.93
C ILE A 130 -25.02 -13.78 33.33
N PHE A 131 -24.43 -14.62 34.20
CA PHE A 131 -23.44 -15.63 33.81
C PHE A 131 -23.84 -17.02 34.33
N MET A 132 -23.60 -18.07 33.55
CA MET A 132 -23.77 -19.46 33.99
C MET A 132 -22.74 -19.82 35.07
N LEU A 133 -21.48 -19.45 34.86
CA LEU A 133 -20.36 -19.66 35.77
C LEU A 133 -19.72 -18.31 36.09
N LEU A 134 -19.60 -17.97 37.37
CA LEU A 134 -18.90 -16.79 37.86
C LEU A 134 -17.75 -17.21 38.77
N PHE A 135 -16.56 -16.70 38.50
CA PHE A 135 -15.39 -16.83 39.33
C PHE A 135 -14.89 -15.44 39.72
N SER A 136 -14.93 -15.13 41.02
CA SER A 136 -14.54 -13.84 41.57
C SER A 136 -13.27 -13.97 42.40
N PHE A 137 -12.26 -13.15 42.10
CA PHE A 137 -10.94 -13.22 42.73
C PHE A 137 -10.64 -11.95 43.52
N LYS A 138 -10.57 -12.04 44.86
CA LYS A 138 -10.31 -10.89 45.74
C LYS A 138 -8.87 -10.74 46.21
N PHE A 139 -8.06 -11.80 46.12
CA PHE A 139 -6.69 -11.81 46.63
C PHE A 139 -5.68 -12.35 45.60
N LYS A 140 -4.40 -12.05 45.86
CA LYS A 140 -3.27 -12.22 44.93
C LYS A 140 -2.74 -13.66 44.90
N ASN A 141 -3.39 -14.55 44.16
CA ASN A 141 -3.16 -16.00 44.27
C ASN A 141 -3.14 -16.85 42.99
N THR A 142 -2.48 -18.01 43.12
CA THR A 142 -2.36 -19.09 42.12
C THR A 142 -3.57 -20.04 42.19
N TYR A 143 -4.75 -19.54 41.84
CA TYR A 143 -5.92 -20.38 41.55
C TYR A 143 -5.74 -21.11 40.22
N ASN A 144 -6.31 -22.30 40.10
CA ASN A 144 -6.32 -23.03 38.84
C ASN A 144 -7.74 -23.53 38.52
N ILE A 145 -8.34 -22.97 37.48
CA ILE A 145 -9.66 -23.40 36.99
C ILE A 145 -9.44 -24.24 35.74
N ILE A 146 -9.95 -25.47 35.76
CA ILE A 146 -9.73 -26.44 34.69
C ILE A 146 -11.06 -26.93 34.15
N PHE A 147 -11.26 -26.78 32.84
CA PHE A 147 -12.33 -27.44 32.09
C PHE A 147 -11.70 -28.53 31.23
N GLU A 148 -12.06 -29.79 31.50
CA GLU A 148 -11.49 -30.95 30.82
C GLU A 148 -12.59 -31.72 30.10
N ASN A 149 -12.52 -31.79 28.76
CA ASN A 149 -13.50 -32.50 27.94
C ASN A 149 -14.96 -32.02 28.20
N CYS A 150 -15.15 -30.72 28.43
CA CYS A 150 -16.46 -30.11 28.62
C CYS A 150 -17.09 -29.68 27.29
N THR A 151 -18.41 -29.64 27.21
CA THR A 151 -19.13 -29.09 26.06
C THR A 151 -20.09 -27.99 26.52
N PHE A 152 -20.13 -26.87 25.81
CA PHE A 152 -21.05 -25.75 26.04
C PHE A 152 -21.87 -25.56 24.78
N LYS A 153 -23.18 -25.83 24.82
CA LYS A 153 -24.00 -25.73 23.60
C LYS A 153 -25.37 -25.10 23.79
N ASN A 154 -25.87 -24.44 22.76
CA ASN A 154 -27.21 -23.82 22.72
C ASN A 154 -27.46 -22.83 23.85
N ASN A 155 -26.44 -22.08 24.28
CA ASN A 155 -26.59 -21.05 25.31
C ASN A 155 -26.82 -19.68 24.67
N SER A 156 -27.77 -18.91 25.19
CA SER A 156 -28.13 -17.59 24.66
C SER A 156 -27.98 -16.47 25.68
N GLN A 157 -27.10 -16.67 26.66
CA GLN A 157 -26.62 -15.70 27.64
C GLN A 157 -25.12 -15.91 27.85
N ASP A 158 -24.44 -14.95 28.50
CA ASP A 158 -23.02 -15.06 28.80
C ASP A 158 -22.73 -16.32 29.65
N ILE A 159 -21.70 -17.06 29.29
CA ILE A 159 -21.45 -18.39 29.87
C ILE A 159 -20.54 -18.27 31.09
N ILE A 160 -19.31 -17.79 30.92
CA ILE A 160 -18.29 -17.81 31.98
C ILE A 160 -17.79 -16.39 32.25
N ASN A 161 -17.80 -15.96 33.51
CA ASN A 161 -17.18 -14.71 33.95
C ASN A 161 -16.01 -14.95 34.90
N PHE A 162 -14.85 -14.38 34.58
CA PHE A 162 -13.69 -14.25 35.45
C PHE A 162 -13.53 -12.78 35.87
N SER A 163 -13.86 -12.48 37.11
CA SER A 163 -13.83 -11.12 37.67
C SER A 163 -12.67 -10.97 38.64
N PHE A 164 -11.69 -10.12 38.29
CA PHE A 164 -10.48 -9.89 39.08
C PHE A 164 -10.53 -8.54 39.80
N GLU A 165 -10.55 -8.56 41.14
CA GLU A 165 -10.51 -7.34 41.97
C GLU A 165 -9.08 -6.91 42.34
N VAL A 166 -8.06 -7.73 42.08
CA VAL A 166 -6.65 -7.45 42.38
C VAL A 166 -5.72 -7.98 41.28
N LEU A 167 -4.62 -7.27 40.99
CA LEU A 167 -3.54 -7.70 40.09
C LEU A 167 -2.91 -9.02 40.54
N ASN A 168 -3.12 -10.08 39.78
CA ASN A 168 -2.51 -11.40 40.02
C ASN A 168 -1.13 -11.49 39.36
N ILE A 169 -0.06 -11.51 40.15
CA ILE A 169 1.30 -11.77 39.62
C ILE A 169 1.48 -13.29 39.57
N ASN A 170 1.28 -13.88 38.39
CA ASN A 170 1.62 -15.29 38.17
C ASN A 170 3.04 -15.40 37.62
N ASP A 171 3.74 -16.47 37.99
CA ASP A 171 5.07 -16.85 37.45
C ASP A 171 5.01 -17.30 35.97
N GLY A 172 4.11 -16.74 35.15
CA GLY A 172 3.90 -17.12 33.75
C GLY A 172 3.09 -18.41 33.52
N LYS A 173 2.46 -18.98 34.56
CA LYS A 173 1.62 -20.19 34.45
C LYS A 173 0.15 -19.86 34.18
N PRO A 174 -0.56 -20.65 33.35
CA PRO A 174 -2.00 -20.49 33.13
C PRO A 174 -2.80 -20.72 34.42
N THR A 175 -3.69 -19.79 34.75
CA THR A 175 -4.61 -19.88 35.89
C THR A 175 -5.97 -20.45 35.50
N ILE A 176 -6.30 -20.38 34.22
CA ILE A 176 -7.53 -20.95 33.67
C ILE A 176 -7.13 -21.79 32.46
N THR A 177 -7.56 -23.04 32.41
CA THR A 177 -7.23 -23.98 31.34
C THR A 177 -8.48 -24.67 30.81
N PHE A 178 -8.69 -24.61 29.50
CA PHE A 178 -9.65 -25.42 28.77
C PHE A 178 -8.90 -26.47 27.96
N ASN A 179 -9.20 -27.75 28.15
CA ASN A 179 -8.59 -28.86 27.45
C ASN A 179 -9.68 -29.68 26.74
N ARG A 180 -9.57 -29.85 25.42
CA ARG A 180 -10.51 -30.65 24.61
C ARG A 180 -11.97 -30.26 24.80
N CYS A 181 -12.23 -28.96 25.00
CA CYS A 181 -13.58 -28.45 25.24
C CYS A 181 -14.28 -28.09 23.92
N ASN A 182 -15.59 -28.25 23.88
CA ASN A 182 -16.43 -27.98 22.72
C ASN A 182 -17.42 -26.85 22.99
N PHE A 183 -17.64 -25.96 22.03
CA PHE A 183 -18.53 -24.81 22.14
C PHE A 183 -19.40 -24.74 20.88
N TYR A 184 -20.70 -25.00 20.99
CA TYR A 184 -21.60 -25.11 19.83
C TYR A 184 -22.82 -24.20 19.93
N GLN A 185 -23.11 -23.40 18.90
CA GLN A 185 -24.37 -22.66 18.79
C GLN A 185 -24.65 -21.73 19.99
N ASN A 186 -23.62 -21.12 20.57
CA ASN A 186 -23.77 -20.15 21.65
C ASN A 186 -23.93 -18.73 21.06
N ARG A 187 -24.95 -17.99 21.51
CA ARG A 187 -25.30 -16.68 20.92
C ARG A 187 -24.57 -15.50 21.55
N GLU A 188 -24.25 -15.58 22.84
CA GLU A 188 -23.63 -14.52 23.64
C GLU A 188 -22.21 -14.93 24.10
N LYS A 189 -21.53 -14.11 24.92
CA LYS A 189 -20.09 -14.27 25.21
C LYS A 189 -19.82 -15.58 25.95
N ILE A 190 -18.86 -16.35 25.44
CA ILE A 190 -18.41 -17.59 26.08
C ILE A 190 -17.58 -17.27 27.32
N ILE A 191 -16.65 -16.33 27.21
CA ILE A 191 -15.86 -15.86 28.34
C ILE A 191 -15.92 -14.34 28.40
N PHE A 192 -16.26 -13.85 29.59
CA PHE A 192 -16.09 -12.48 30.02
C PHE A 192 -14.97 -12.43 31.05
N SER A 193 -13.89 -11.72 30.78
CA SER A 193 -12.73 -11.65 31.67
C SER A 193 -12.32 -10.20 31.89
N LYS A 194 -12.63 -9.64 33.06
CA LYS A 194 -12.41 -8.21 33.33
C LYS A 194 -11.61 -8.01 34.63
N ASN A 195 -10.62 -7.13 34.57
CA ASN A 195 -9.83 -6.72 35.71
C ASN A 195 -10.16 -5.29 36.15
N ASP A 196 -11.08 -5.14 37.11
CA ASP A 196 -11.57 -3.84 37.56
C ASP A 196 -10.53 -3.02 38.35
N SER A 197 -9.45 -3.65 38.81
CA SER A 197 -8.41 -2.98 39.60
C SER A 197 -7.49 -2.06 38.77
N PHE A 198 -7.43 -2.24 37.44
CA PHE A 198 -6.42 -1.60 36.61
C PHE A 198 -6.68 -0.12 36.32
N ARG A 199 -7.95 0.32 36.29
CA ARG A 199 -8.30 1.74 36.08
C ARG A 199 -7.69 2.69 37.13
N LYS A 200 -7.20 2.18 38.26
CA LYS A 200 -6.57 2.97 39.33
C LYS A 200 -5.04 3.06 39.29
N TYR A 201 -4.34 2.21 38.54
CA TYR A 201 -2.87 2.09 38.62
C TYR A 201 -2.23 1.96 37.23
N ILE A 202 -2.11 3.09 36.52
CA ILE A 202 -1.67 3.19 35.11
C ILE A 202 -0.16 2.91 34.90
N SER A 203 0.63 2.61 35.94
CA SER A 203 2.10 2.70 35.87
C SER A 203 2.90 1.39 35.91
N TYR A 204 2.31 0.21 35.76
CA TYR A 204 3.04 -1.06 35.83
C TYR A 204 2.92 -1.90 34.55
N ASP A 205 4.07 -2.32 34.00
CA ASP A 205 4.22 -3.35 32.97
C ASP A 205 3.61 -4.67 33.51
N SER A 206 2.37 -4.92 33.10
CA SER A 206 1.43 -5.86 33.70
C SER A 206 1.10 -7.04 32.78
N SER A 207 1.91 -7.22 31.75
CA SER A 207 1.76 -8.17 30.65
C SER A 207 1.86 -9.66 31.02
N ASN A 208 1.86 -10.00 32.33
CA ASN A 208 1.99 -11.37 32.87
C ASN A 208 0.82 -11.84 33.74
N ASN A 209 -0.26 -11.06 33.83
CA ASN A 209 -1.29 -11.29 34.84
C ASN A 209 -2.56 -11.88 34.20
N ASN A 210 -3.07 -12.98 34.77
CA ASN A 210 -4.22 -13.79 34.31
C ASN A 210 -4.04 -14.41 32.91
N ILE A 211 -3.65 -15.69 32.88
CA ILE A 211 -3.43 -16.43 31.62
C ILE A 211 -4.55 -17.48 31.46
N ILE A 212 -5.38 -17.30 30.41
CA ILE A 212 -6.37 -18.27 29.97
C ILE A 212 -5.76 -19.11 28.83
N LYS A 213 -5.65 -20.41 29.04
CA LYS A 213 -5.09 -21.35 28.07
C LYS A 213 -6.17 -22.24 27.50
N MET A 214 -6.24 -22.34 26.17
CA MET A 214 -7.15 -23.24 25.46
C MET A 214 -6.37 -24.23 24.60
N ASN A 215 -6.49 -25.52 24.92
CA ASN A 215 -5.83 -26.62 24.21
C ASN A 215 -6.89 -27.49 23.53
N ASP A 216 -6.77 -27.68 22.22
CA ASP A 216 -7.59 -28.61 21.43
C ASP A 216 -9.10 -28.38 21.59
N CYS A 217 -9.51 -27.11 21.75
CA CYS A 217 -10.91 -26.75 21.92
C CYS A 217 -11.57 -26.48 20.56
N ARG A 218 -12.86 -26.82 20.40
CA ARG A 218 -13.62 -26.69 19.16
C ARG A 218 -14.79 -25.72 19.31
N PHE A 219 -14.96 -24.80 18.37
CA PHE A 219 -16.01 -23.80 18.37
C PHE A 219 -16.76 -23.88 17.04
N ILE A 220 -18.08 -24.07 17.07
CA ILE A 220 -18.92 -24.21 15.88
C ILE A 220 -20.16 -23.33 16.06
N ASP A 221 -20.47 -22.49 15.08
CA ASP A 221 -21.68 -21.66 15.04
C ASP A 221 -21.90 -20.76 16.27
N ASN A 222 -20.84 -20.25 16.89
CA ASN A 222 -20.95 -19.29 18.00
C ASN A 222 -20.98 -17.84 17.46
N ASN A 223 -21.75 -16.95 18.09
CA ASN A 223 -21.96 -15.57 17.62
C ASN A 223 -21.18 -14.50 18.41
N GLY A 224 -20.71 -14.80 19.63
CA GLY A 224 -19.83 -13.94 20.42
C GLY A 224 -18.95 -14.79 21.33
N MET A 225 -17.64 -14.49 21.45
CA MET A 225 -16.70 -15.45 22.06
C MET A 225 -15.97 -14.93 23.30
N PHE A 226 -14.93 -14.13 23.14
CA PHE A 226 -14.10 -13.69 24.27
C PHE A 226 -14.18 -12.17 24.41
N TYR A 227 -14.77 -11.69 25.50
CA TYR A 227 -14.58 -10.32 25.96
C TYR A 227 -13.49 -10.31 27.01
N SER A 228 -12.45 -9.51 26.80
CA SER A 228 -11.47 -9.33 27.84
C SER A 228 -10.87 -7.94 27.94
N GLU A 229 -10.53 -7.55 29.17
CA GLU A 229 -9.69 -6.40 29.49
C GLU A 229 -8.55 -6.90 30.39
N TYR A 230 -7.30 -6.67 29.97
CA TYR A 230 -6.09 -7.02 30.74
C TYR A 230 -5.94 -8.53 31.05
N THR A 231 -6.20 -9.40 30.07
CA THR A 231 -5.99 -10.86 30.19
C THR A 231 -5.15 -11.40 29.04
N ASN A 232 -4.29 -12.37 29.33
CA ASN A 232 -3.49 -13.07 28.34
C ASN A 232 -4.20 -14.36 27.89
N PHE A 233 -4.41 -14.52 26.59
CA PHE A 233 -4.90 -15.79 26.05
C PHE A 233 -3.81 -16.56 25.30
N ILE A 234 -3.75 -17.88 25.54
CA ILE A 234 -2.89 -18.83 24.83
C ILE A 234 -3.77 -19.87 24.15
N PHE A 235 -3.84 -19.83 22.82
CA PHE A 235 -4.54 -20.84 22.01
C PHE A 235 -3.56 -21.82 21.38
N LYS A 236 -3.93 -23.10 21.34
CA LYS A 236 -3.25 -24.15 20.57
C LYS A 236 -4.27 -24.93 19.75
N ASN A 237 -4.05 -25.04 18.43
CA ASN A 237 -4.85 -25.79 17.45
C ASN A 237 -6.32 -25.31 17.28
N TYR A 238 -6.58 -24.25 16.50
CA TYR A 238 -7.90 -23.56 16.49
C TYR A 238 -8.45 -23.08 15.11
N ILE A 239 -9.78 -22.83 15.00
CA ILE A 239 -10.53 -22.32 13.82
C ILE A 239 -11.62 -21.24 14.20
N ILE A 240 -11.44 -19.98 13.74
CA ILE A 240 -12.39 -18.83 13.46
C ILE A 240 -12.91 -17.86 14.60
N THR A 241 -12.97 -16.55 14.24
CA THR A 241 -13.41 -15.28 14.91
C THR A 241 -13.36 -15.25 16.43
N LEU A 242 -12.29 -14.68 16.98
CA LEU A 242 -11.92 -14.92 18.37
C LEU A 242 -12.04 -13.71 19.31
N PHE A 243 -11.58 -12.51 18.93
CA PHE A 243 -11.20 -11.51 19.94
C PHE A 243 -11.90 -10.16 19.82
N GLU A 244 -12.52 -9.72 20.92
CA GLU A 244 -13.02 -8.36 21.12
C GLU A 244 -12.51 -7.80 22.48
N GLY A 245 -12.32 -6.48 22.56
CA GLY A 245 -11.88 -5.76 23.76
C GLY A 245 -10.50 -5.11 23.63
N ASP A 246 -10.29 -3.95 24.25
CA ASP A 246 -9.10 -3.11 24.03
C ASP A 246 -8.01 -3.30 25.09
N ASN A 247 -6.76 -2.93 24.78
CA ASN A 247 -5.60 -3.00 25.68
C ASN A 247 -5.21 -4.42 26.14
N ASN A 248 -5.23 -5.38 25.20
CA ASN A 248 -4.94 -6.78 25.46
C ASN A 248 -3.63 -7.24 24.82
N LYS A 249 -3.10 -8.37 25.30
CA LYS A 249 -1.96 -9.05 24.68
C LYS A 249 -2.37 -10.46 24.27
N TYR A 250 -2.32 -10.71 22.97
CA TYR A 250 -2.72 -11.98 22.37
C TYR A 250 -1.50 -12.75 21.89
N THR A 251 -1.50 -14.06 22.11
CA THR A 251 -0.49 -14.96 21.55
C THR A 251 -1.17 -16.10 20.82
N ILE A 252 -1.09 -16.09 19.48
CA ILE A 252 -1.71 -17.07 18.59
C ILE A 252 -0.58 -17.88 17.96
N THR A 253 -0.50 -19.17 18.25
CA THR A 253 0.57 -20.02 17.71
C THR A 253 0.05 -21.35 17.18
N ASN A 254 0.71 -21.92 16.16
CA ASN A 254 0.46 -23.29 15.68
C ASN A 254 -1.03 -23.52 15.38
N THR A 255 -1.61 -22.65 14.57
CA THR A 255 -3.06 -22.59 14.35
C THR A 255 -3.36 -22.68 12.86
N ILE A 256 -4.52 -23.22 12.47
CA ILE A 256 -4.92 -23.35 11.06
C ILE A 256 -6.34 -22.82 10.91
N PHE A 257 -6.50 -21.67 10.26
CA PHE A 257 -7.79 -21.13 9.86
C PHE A 257 -8.10 -21.61 8.45
N LYS A 258 -9.16 -22.40 8.25
CA LYS A 258 -9.49 -22.91 6.90
C LYS A 258 -10.97 -22.98 6.59
N ASP A 259 -11.27 -22.89 5.30
CA ASP A 259 -12.61 -23.09 4.72
C ASP A 259 -13.66 -22.14 5.33
N ILE A 260 -13.34 -20.85 5.30
CA ILE A 260 -14.10 -19.79 5.99
C ILE A 260 -14.82 -18.95 4.95
N ASN A 261 -16.11 -18.67 5.17
CA ASN A 261 -16.87 -17.74 4.33
C ASN A 261 -17.65 -16.76 5.20
N LEU A 262 -17.04 -15.61 5.48
CA LEU A 262 -17.57 -14.58 6.37
C LEU A 262 -18.20 -13.45 5.54
N LYS A 263 -19.45 -13.10 5.89
CA LYS A 263 -20.23 -12.03 5.24
C LYS A 263 -20.53 -10.84 6.15
N ASN A 264 -19.98 -10.81 7.36
CA ASN A 264 -20.20 -9.72 8.30
C ASN A 264 -19.19 -8.57 8.06
N SER A 265 -19.48 -7.41 8.63
CA SER A 265 -18.61 -6.24 8.52
C SER A 265 -17.50 -6.22 9.57
N LEU A 266 -17.23 -7.32 10.28
CA LEU A 266 -16.23 -7.36 11.36
C LEU A 266 -14.97 -8.10 10.90
N PRO A 267 -13.78 -7.79 11.46
CA PRO A 267 -12.57 -8.53 11.14
C PRO A 267 -12.64 -10.02 11.49
N LEU A 268 -11.94 -10.87 10.72
CA LEU A 268 -12.02 -12.33 10.90
C LEU A 268 -11.42 -12.84 12.23
N ILE A 269 -10.38 -12.21 12.77
CA ILE A 269 -9.63 -12.76 13.91
C ILE A 269 -9.79 -11.88 15.14
N SER A 270 -9.71 -10.55 14.99
CA SER A 270 -9.77 -9.63 16.12
C SER A 270 -10.30 -8.26 15.73
N ASP A 271 -11.21 -7.72 16.55
CA ASP A 271 -11.64 -6.31 16.53
C ASP A 271 -11.03 -5.46 17.68
N SER A 272 -10.05 -6.00 18.41
CA SER A 272 -9.40 -5.32 19.55
C SER A 272 -8.50 -4.14 19.15
N LYS A 273 -8.65 -2.99 19.83
CA LYS A 273 -7.79 -1.80 19.68
C LYS A 273 -6.72 -1.72 20.77
N TYR A 274 -5.67 -0.94 20.52
CA TYR A 274 -4.56 -0.65 21.43
C TYR A 274 -3.94 -1.91 22.06
N SER A 275 -3.94 -3.02 21.32
CA SER A 275 -3.55 -4.34 21.79
C SER A 275 -2.26 -4.79 21.10
N THR A 276 -1.59 -5.81 21.64
CA THR A 276 -0.39 -6.40 21.04
C THR A 276 -0.66 -7.85 20.65
N PHE A 277 -0.41 -8.19 19.39
CA PHE A 277 -0.59 -9.54 18.85
C PHE A 277 0.76 -10.16 18.50
N ASN A 278 1.11 -11.25 19.20
CA ASN A 278 2.24 -12.11 18.84
C ASN A 278 1.70 -13.35 18.14
N ILE A 279 1.97 -13.44 16.85
CA ILE A 279 1.31 -14.39 15.97
C ILE A 279 2.37 -15.20 15.24
N SER A 280 2.37 -16.53 15.44
CA SER A 280 3.34 -17.36 14.74
C SER A 280 2.87 -18.75 14.34
N ASN A 281 3.51 -19.32 13.30
CA ASN A 281 3.20 -20.65 12.79
C ASN A 281 1.70 -20.83 12.50
N ILE A 282 1.11 -19.90 11.74
CA ILE A 282 -0.29 -20.03 11.33
C ILE A 282 -0.42 -20.37 9.86
N GLU A 283 -1.43 -21.16 9.54
CA GLU A 283 -1.94 -21.32 8.18
C GLU A 283 -3.35 -20.73 8.06
N LEU A 284 -3.61 -19.97 7.01
CA LEU A 284 -4.91 -19.42 6.64
C LEU A 284 -5.22 -19.86 5.20
N LYS A 285 -6.24 -20.72 5.03
CA LYS A 285 -6.49 -21.39 3.76
C LYS A 285 -7.95 -21.35 3.32
N ASN A 286 -8.23 -21.07 2.04
CA ASN A 286 -9.59 -21.07 1.50
C ASN A 286 -10.55 -20.17 2.29
N ILE A 287 -10.20 -18.89 2.40
CA ILE A 287 -10.96 -17.92 3.19
C ILE A 287 -11.62 -16.92 2.24
N LYS A 288 -12.91 -16.68 2.41
CA LYS A 288 -13.66 -15.61 1.75
C LYS A 288 -14.19 -14.64 2.79
N LEU A 289 -13.82 -13.36 2.66
CA LEU A 289 -14.17 -12.32 3.62
C LEU A 289 -14.82 -11.12 2.93
N THR A 290 -15.72 -10.47 3.65
CA THR A 290 -16.19 -9.11 3.34
C THR A 290 -15.32 -8.03 3.99
N ASN A 291 -14.59 -8.34 5.07
CA ASN A 291 -13.71 -7.40 5.79
C ASN A 291 -12.28 -7.98 6.00
N GLN A 292 -11.41 -7.25 6.71
CA GLN A 292 -10.01 -7.55 7.01
C GLN A 292 -9.81 -8.71 8.00
N LEU A 293 -8.58 -9.18 8.20
CA LEU A 293 -8.28 -10.23 9.18
C LEU A 293 -8.24 -9.70 10.62
N PHE A 294 -7.74 -8.48 10.83
CA PHE A 294 -7.47 -7.89 12.14
C PHE A 294 -7.84 -6.41 12.16
N ASN A 295 -8.13 -5.84 13.35
CA ASN A 295 -8.32 -4.41 13.55
C ASN A 295 -7.05 -3.60 13.29
N GLU A 296 -7.20 -2.36 12.83
CA GLU A 296 -6.10 -1.49 12.42
C GLU A 296 -5.33 -0.77 13.54
N GLU A 297 -5.87 -0.66 14.75
CA GLU A 297 -5.31 0.19 15.83
C GLU A 297 -4.50 -0.60 16.88
N SER A 298 -3.78 -1.65 16.47
CA SER A 298 -3.02 -2.53 17.37
C SER A 298 -1.61 -2.82 16.81
N ASP A 299 -0.70 -3.27 17.68
CA ASP A 299 0.65 -3.73 17.29
C ASP A 299 0.62 -5.21 16.92
N TYR A 300 1.31 -5.57 15.83
CA TYR A 300 1.32 -6.93 15.30
C TYR A 300 2.73 -7.42 14.97
N TYR A 301 3.06 -8.60 15.49
CA TYR A 301 4.30 -9.32 15.21
C TYR A 301 3.95 -10.67 14.58
N PHE A 302 4.30 -10.84 13.31
CA PHE A 302 4.00 -12.04 12.53
C PHE A 302 5.28 -12.81 12.22
N ASP A 303 5.31 -14.10 12.57
CA ASP A 303 6.40 -15.00 12.19
C ASP A 303 5.89 -16.33 11.64
N ASN A 304 6.35 -16.73 10.46
CA ASN A 304 5.97 -17.98 9.82
C ASN A 304 4.45 -18.10 9.62
N ILE A 305 3.90 -17.22 8.77
CA ILE A 305 2.48 -17.20 8.43
C ILE A 305 2.31 -17.63 6.99
N ASN A 306 1.37 -18.54 6.75
CA ASN A 306 1.02 -19.06 5.43
C ASN A 306 -0.41 -18.67 5.08
N LEU A 307 -0.60 -17.79 4.09
CA LEU A 307 -1.88 -17.47 3.48
C LEU A 307 -2.01 -18.14 2.12
N ASN A 308 -3.10 -18.88 1.92
CA ASN A 308 -3.36 -19.57 0.66
C ASN A 308 -4.84 -19.46 0.26
N ASN A 309 -5.12 -19.06 -0.98
CA ASN A 309 -6.48 -18.95 -1.52
C ASN A 309 -7.40 -18.10 -0.63
N VAL A 310 -7.07 -16.82 -0.47
CA VAL A 310 -7.90 -15.87 0.28
C VAL A 310 -8.55 -14.89 -0.68
N ILE A 311 -9.85 -14.71 -0.57
CA ILE A 311 -10.61 -13.72 -1.33
C ILE A 311 -11.18 -12.73 -0.33
N THR A 312 -10.92 -11.44 -0.52
CA THR A 312 -11.50 -10.40 0.33
C THR A 312 -12.11 -9.28 -0.50
N ASN A 313 -13.27 -8.79 -0.07
CA ASN A 313 -13.84 -7.54 -0.55
C ASN A 313 -13.39 -6.33 0.29
N SER A 314 -12.61 -6.57 1.35
CA SER A 314 -12.08 -5.55 2.25
C SER A 314 -11.10 -4.63 1.55
N LYS A 315 -11.00 -3.41 2.10
CA LYS A 315 -9.97 -2.45 1.77
C LYS A 315 -8.55 -2.93 2.03
N TYR A 316 -8.31 -3.69 3.08
CA TYR A 316 -7.06 -4.40 3.17
C TYR A 316 -7.29 -5.79 3.73
N LEU A 317 -6.47 -6.76 3.31
CA LEU A 317 -6.44 -8.01 4.06
C LEU A 317 -5.79 -7.77 5.44
N PHE A 318 -4.71 -7.00 5.43
CA PHE A 318 -4.05 -6.46 6.61
C PHE A 318 -4.01 -4.93 6.56
N TYR A 319 -4.85 -4.28 7.38
CA TYR A 319 -4.81 -2.83 7.57
C TYR A 319 -4.22 -2.50 8.93
N PHE A 320 -3.22 -1.64 8.98
CA PHE A 320 -2.62 -1.18 10.23
C PHE A 320 -2.33 0.32 10.13
N LEU A 321 -2.72 1.08 11.14
CA LEU A 321 -2.57 2.54 11.20
C LEU A 321 -1.58 2.96 12.28
N ASN A 322 -0.49 3.65 11.91
CA ASN A 322 0.45 4.28 12.86
C ASN A 322 1.10 3.35 13.90
N HIS A 323 1.26 2.05 13.60
CA HIS A 323 1.87 1.06 14.50
C HIS A 323 3.04 0.34 13.83
N ASN A 324 3.94 -0.23 14.65
CA ASN A 324 5.08 -0.99 14.14
C ASN A 324 4.61 -2.39 13.77
N ILE A 325 4.75 -2.77 12.51
CA ILE A 325 4.47 -4.14 12.07
C ILE A 325 5.72 -4.77 11.46
N VAL A 326 6.07 -5.93 11.99
CA VAL A 326 7.19 -6.75 11.52
C VAL A 326 6.65 -8.10 11.07
N ILE A 327 6.91 -8.43 9.81
CA ILE A 327 6.53 -9.71 9.20
C ILE A 327 7.80 -10.47 8.81
N THR A 328 7.99 -11.66 9.38
CA THR A 328 9.09 -12.57 9.04
C THR A 328 8.54 -13.91 8.52
N ASN A 329 9.22 -14.49 7.53
CA ASN A 329 8.90 -15.83 7.02
C ASN A 329 7.44 -15.95 6.53
N PHE A 330 6.94 -14.94 5.80
CA PHE A 330 5.56 -14.88 5.35
C PHE A 330 5.40 -15.47 3.95
N TYR A 331 4.42 -16.35 3.78
CA TYR A 331 4.03 -16.92 2.50
C TYR A 331 2.60 -16.49 2.19
N ALA A 332 2.38 -15.80 1.07
CA ALA A 332 1.06 -15.46 0.58
C ALA A 332 0.89 -15.88 -0.88
N GLU A 333 -0.08 -16.75 -1.14
CA GLU A 333 -0.36 -17.28 -2.47
C GLU A 333 -1.84 -17.21 -2.82
N ASN A 334 -2.15 -16.81 -4.06
CA ASN A 334 -3.50 -16.75 -4.61
C ASN A 334 -4.44 -15.89 -3.76
N ILE A 335 -3.95 -14.73 -3.32
CA ILE A 335 -4.77 -13.76 -2.61
C ILE A 335 -5.45 -12.82 -3.61
N GLN A 336 -6.76 -12.72 -3.54
CA GLN A 336 -7.57 -11.86 -4.40
C GLN A 336 -8.25 -10.77 -3.59
N CYS A 337 -7.79 -9.53 -3.76
CA CYS A 337 -8.44 -8.34 -3.22
C CYS A 337 -9.39 -7.79 -4.28
N LEU A 338 -10.69 -7.97 -4.07
CA LEU A 338 -11.75 -7.61 -5.02
C LEU A 338 -12.15 -6.14 -4.91
N GLY A 339 -12.49 -5.71 -3.70
CA GLY A 339 -12.86 -4.33 -3.36
C GLY A 339 -14.16 -3.82 -3.94
N ASP A 340 -14.94 -3.11 -3.13
CA ASP A 340 -15.92 -2.15 -3.63
C ASP A 340 -15.23 -0.79 -3.87
N GLU A 341 -15.95 0.22 -4.40
CA GLU A 341 -15.44 1.52 -4.90
C GLU A 341 -14.57 2.35 -3.93
N ILE A 342 -14.36 1.87 -2.70
CA ILE A 342 -13.55 2.49 -1.66
C ILE A 342 -12.44 1.50 -1.26
N ASP A 343 -11.34 1.62 -2.01
CA ASP A 343 -9.97 1.32 -1.63
C ASP A 343 -9.60 -0.16 -1.45
N THR A 344 -8.55 -0.73 -2.11
CA THR A 344 -7.99 -2.06 -1.71
C THR A 344 -6.47 -2.24 -1.83
N SER A 345 -5.78 -2.88 -0.86
CA SER A 345 -4.42 -3.48 -1.00
C SER A 345 -4.23 -4.75 -0.12
N LEU A 346 -3.16 -5.53 -0.30
CA LEU A 346 -2.89 -6.73 0.52
C LEU A 346 -2.44 -6.35 1.95
N ILE A 347 -1.53 -5.39 2.07
CA ILE A 347 -0.88 -5.01 3.34
C ILE A 347 -0.56 -3.51 3.37
N SER A 348 -0.87 -2.83 4.49
CA SER A 348 -0.29 -1.54 4.87
C SER A 348 0.85 -1.77 5.87
N LEU A 349 2.13 -1.60 5.50
CA LEU A 349 3.24 -2.14 6.31
C LEU A 349 4.54 -1.32 6.36
N LEU A 350 5.27 -1.53 7.48
CA LEU A 350 6.61 -1.04 7.80
C LEU A 350 7.75 -2.01 7.39
N SER A 351 7.71 -3.31 7.73
CA SER A 351 8.87 -4.20 7.44
C SER A 351 8.51 -5.66 7.09
N ILE A 352 9.10 -6.21 6.01
CA ILE A 352 8.97 -7.62 5.56
C ILE A 352 10.34 -8.26 5.35
N TYR A 353 10.54 -9.47 5.88
CA TYR A 353 11.78 -10.22 5.75
C TYR A 353 11.53 -11.68 5.35
N ASN A 354 12.42 -12.23 4.52
CA ASN A 354 12.49 -13.67 4.20
C ASN A 354 11.14 -14.25 3.73
N SER A 355 10.41 -13.53 2.87
CA SER A 355 9.01 -13.83 2.56
C SER A 355 8.78 -14.14 1.08
N THR A 356 7.63 -14.72 0.74
CA THR A 356 7.21 -14.97 -0.64
C THR A 356 5.75 -14.54 -0.83
N LEU A 357 5.53 -13.65 -1.80
CA LEU A 357 4.19 -13.21 -2.22
C LEU A 357 4.01 -13.58 -3.68
N SER A 358 3.11 -14.51 -3.98
CA SER A 358 2.93 -15.05 -5.32
C SER A 358 1.49 -15.16 -5.80
N ASN A 359 1.27 -14.93 -7.10
CA ASN A 359 -0.04 -15.07 -7.75
C ASN A 359 -1.15 -14.23 -7.08
N ASN A 360 -0.81 -13.10 -6.47
CA ASN A 360 -1.79 -12.23 -5.81
C ASN A 360 -2.36 -11.23 -6.79
N ILE A 361 -3.67 -10.98 -6.72
CA ILE A 361 -4.40 -10.13 -7.65
C ILE A 361 -5.16 -9.07 -6.87
N ASN A 362 -4.88 -7.81 -7.19
CA ASN A 362 -5.69 -6.67 -6.78
C ASN A 362 -6.49 -6.16 -7.98
N THR A 363 -7.82 -6.34 -7.97
CA THR A 363 -8.67 -5.96 -9.10
C THR A 363 -9.20 -4.53 -9.02
N ASN A 364 -8.95 -3.82 -7.93
CA ASN A 364 -9.38 -2.43 -7.79
C ASN A 364 -8.51 -1.51 -8.67
N LYS A 365 -9.16 -0.58 -9.37
CA LYS A 365 -8.52 0.37 -10.28
C LYS A 365 -8.09 1.66 -9.60
N VAL A 366 -8.63 1.95 -8.41
CA VAL A 366 -8.41 3.22 -7.72
C VAL A 366 -7.10 3.19 -6.91
N TYR A 367 -6.82 2.10 -6.18
CA TYR A 367 -5.67 2.02 -5.26
C TYR A 367 -4.65 0.98 -5.66
N CYS A 368 -3.40 1.27 -5.32
CA CYS A 368 -2.21 0.69 -5.92
C CYS A 368 -1.47 -0.25 -4.96
N GLY A 369 -0.57 -1.10 -5.48
CA GLY A 369 0.25 -2.01 -4.70
C GLY A 369 -0.37 -3.39 -4.44
N GLY A 370 0.47 -4.43 -4.40
CA GLY A 370 0.22 -5.57 -3.52
C GLY A 370 0.33 -5.09 -2.07
N ILE A 371 1.45 -4.46 -1.73
CA ILE A 371 1.67 -3.74 -0.48
C ILE A 371 1.54 -2.25 -0.77
N HIS A 372 0.71 -1.55 0.00
CA HIS A 372 0.51 -0.11 -0.09
C HIS A 372 1.05 0.56 1.17
N PHE A 373 1.59 1.76 1.07
CA PHE A 373 2.08 2.51 2.22
C PHE A 373 1.91 4.01 2.01
N ASN A 374 1.61 4.74 3.09
CA ASN A 374 1.22 6.16 3.07
C ASN A 374 1.84 6.95 4.24
N ASN A 375 2.07 8.26 4.07
CA ASN A 375 2.61 9.18 5.10
C ASN A 375 4.09 8.93 5.48
N GLU A 376 4.52 9.42 6.65
CA GLU A 376 5.90 9.35 7.15
C GLU A 376 6.27 7.91 7.56
N ILE A 377 6.97 7.17 6.70
CA ILE A 377 7.24 5.73 6.95
C ILE A 377 8.69 5.36 6.60
N ILE A 378 9.30 4.52 7.46
CA ILE A 378 10.53 3.78 7.20
C ILE A 378 10.16 2.36 6.75
N ILE A 379 10.47 2.00 5.51
CA ILE A 379 10.06 0.72 4.92
C ILE A 379 11.26 -0.17 4.69
N ASN A 380 11.24 -1.36 5.27
CA ASN A 380 12.32 -2.34 5.08
C ASN A 380 11.77 -3.61 4.45
N VAL A 381 12.21 -3.93 3.23
CA VAL A 381 11.90 -5.22 2.59
C VAL A 381 13.19 -5.90 2.22
N SER A 382 13.44 -7.08 2.77
CA SER A 382 14.63 -7.85 2.38
C SER A 382 14.41 -9.34 2.21
N ASN A 383 15.25 -9.94 1.37
CA ASN A 383 15.24 -11.37 1.06
C ASN A 383 13.84 -11.89 0.69
N THR A 384 13.03 -11.06 0.03
CA THR A 384 11.64 -11.35 -0.26
C THR A 384 11.42 -11.56 -1.76
N THR A 385 10.60 -12.54 -2.12
CA THR A 385 10.25 -12.85 -3.50
C THR A 385 8.81 -12.42 -3.80
N PHE A 386 8.64 -11.58 -4.82
CA PHE A 386 7.34 -11.20 -5.38
C PHE A 386 7.21 -11.79 -6.78
N LYS A 387 6.28 -12.72 -6.97
CA LYS A 387 6.16 -13.49 -8.22
C LYS A 387 4.74 -13.48 -8.77
N ASN A 388 4.55 -13.16 -10.04
CA ASN A 388 3.24 -13.24 -10.70
C ASN A 388 2.13 -12.42 -10.01
N ASN A 389 2.47 -11.33 -9.32
CA ASN A 389 1.45 -10.47 -8.71
C ASN A 389 0.90 -9.48 -9.75
N SER A 390 -0.38 -9.16 -9.68
CA SER A 390 -1.04 -8.26 -10.62
C SER A 390 -1.90 -7.24 -9.88
N ASN A 391 -1.75 -5.97 -10.22
CA ASN A 391 -2.60 -4.89 -9.73
C ASN A 391 -3.22 -4.14 -10.92
N LYS A 392 -4.54 -3.91 -10.92
CA LYS A 392 -5.20 -3.13 -11.99
C LYS A 392 -4.96 -1.62 -11.90
N SER A 393 -4.52 -1.11 -10.76
CA SER A 393 -4.01 0.25 -10.56
C SER A 393 -2.47 0.26 -10.68
N ASN A 394 -1.75 1.05 -9.89
CA ASN A 394 -0.28 1.17 -9.95
C ASN A 394 0.44 0.17 -9.03
N GLY A 395 1.74 -0.06 -9.23
CA GLY A 395 2.58 -0.87 -8.33
C GLY A 395 2.17 -2.34 -8.26
N GLY A 396 2.75 -3.20 -9.08
CA GLY A 396 2.36 -4.63 -9.09
C GLY A 396 2.76 -5.37 -7.82
N ALA A 397 3.74 -4.86 -7.08
CA ALA A 397 4.16 -5.37 -5.78
C ALA A 397 4.08 -4.30 -4.69
N LEU A 398 4.70 -3.14 -4.90
CA LEU A 398 4.84 -2.06 -3.91
C LEU A 398 4.26 -0.76 -4.46
N CYS A 399 3.50 -0.02 -3.65
CA CYS A 399 3.03 1.30 -4.04
C CYS A 399 2.96 2.31 -2.89
N SER A 400 3.30 3.56 -3.23
CA SER A 400 2.87 4.74 -2.49
C SER A 400 2.54 5.88 -3.43
N ASP A 401 1.40 6.51 -3.22
CA ASP A 401 0.86 7.58 -4.07
C ASP A 401 0.73 8.93 -3.35
N ASN A 402 1.04 8.98 -2.06
CA ASN A 402 0.90 10.16 -1.21
C ASN A 402 2.05 10.30 -0.19
N ILE A 403 3.29 10.17 -0.66
CA ILE A 403 4.48 10.24 0.20
C ILE A 403 4.64 11.66 0.78
N THR A 404 4.80 11.76 2.10
CA THR A 404 5.21 12.99 2.81
C THR A 404 6.67 12.91 3.28
N ASN A 405 7.07 11.79 3.89
CA ASN A 405 8.44 11.44 4.24
C ASN A 405 8.65 9.94 3.99
N LEU A 406 9.80 9.55 3.45
CA LEU A 406 10.06 8.15 3.11
C LEU A 406 11.55 7.83 3.30
N GLU A 407 11.78 6.78 4.05
CA GLU A 407 13.01 5.99 4.00
C GLU A 407 12.62 4.60 3.45
N LEU A 408 13.04 4.26 2.24
CA LEU A 408 12.70 2.98 1.60
C LEU A 408 13.96 2.13 1.42
N ASN A 409 14.04 1.01 2.12
CA ASN A 409 15.15 0.08 2.10
C ASN A 409 14.70 -1.25 1.45
N LEU A 410 15.15 -1.50 0.21
CA LEU A 410 14.92 -2.74 -0.51
C LEU A 410 16.25 -3.48 -0.72
N MET A 411 16.42 -4.64 -0.07
CA MET A 411 17.67 -5.40 -0.11
C MET A 411 17.48 -6.86 -0.51
N SER A 412 18.22 -7.34 -1.50
CA SER A 412 18.27 -8.76 -1.89
C SER A 412 16.89 -9.36 -2.22
N ASN A 413 15.99 -8.57 -2.83
CA ASN A 413 14.66 -9.04 -3.22
C ASN A 413 14.61 -9.53 -4.67
N LYS A 414 13.64 -10.39 -4.97
CA LYS A 414 13.37 -10.86 -6.33
C LYS A 414 11.95 -10.53 -6.76
N PHE A 415 11.82 -9.76 -7.84
CA PHE A 415 10.55 -9.38 -8.45
C PHE A 415 10.45 -10.00 -9.84
N PHE A 416 9.59 -11.00 -10.00
CA PHE A 416 9.45 -11.75 -11.24
C PHE A 416 8.00 -11.74 -11.76
N ASN A 417 7.81 -11.31 -13.01
CA ASN A 417 6.52 -11.38 -13.70
C ASN A 417 5.36 -10.67 -12.96
N ASN A 418 5.64 -9.57 -12.28
CA ASN A 418 4.61 -8.73 -11.67
C ASN A 418 4.07 -7.72 -12.69
N SER A 419 2.80 -7.31 -12.56
CA SER A 419 2.14 -6.42 -13.51
C SER A 419 1.30 -5.33 -12.86
N ALA A 420 1.28 -4.14 -13.46
CA ALA A 420 0.42 -3.02 -13.06
C ALA A 420 0.07 -2.05 -14.20
N THR A 421 -0.72 -1.02 -13.92
CA THR A 421 -0.94 0.11 -14.84
C THR A 421 0.31 0.99 -14.95
N ASN A 422 0.92 1.37 -13.83
CA ASN A 422 2.22 2.04 -13.79
C ASN A 422 3.10 1.38 -12.75
N GLY A 423 4.39 1.23 -13.02
CA GLY A 423 5.31 0.59 -12.08
C GLY A 423 4.95 -0.88 -11.92
N GLY A 424 5.33 -1.73 -12.88
CA GLY A 424 4.96 -3.15 -12.88
C GLY A 424 5.39 -3.88 -11.60
N VAL A 425 6.33 -3.32 -10.85
CA VAL A 425 6.67 -3.69 -9.49
C VAL A 425 6.42 -2.55 -8.51
N ILE A 426 7.07 -1.41 -8.70
CA ILE A 426 7.11 -0.31 -7.73
C ILE A 426 6.51 0.95 -8.34
N TYR A 427 5.59 1.58 -7.63
CA TYR A 427 5.10 2.92 -7.93
C TYR A 427 5.31 3.87 -6.76
N LEU A 428 5.96 5.01 -6.99
CA LEU A 428 6.18 6.05 -5.97
C LEU A 428 5.72 7.42 -6.46
N MET A 429 4.90 8.11 -5.68
CA MET A 429 4.51 9.50 -5.94
C MET A 429 4.41 10.27 -4.62
N ASP A 430 5.00 11.47 -4.60
CA ASP A 430 4.96 12.34 -3.43
C ASP A 430 3.96 13.49 -3.58
N LYS A 431 3.45 13.97 -2.44
CA LYS A 431 2.73 15.24 -2.40
C LYS A 431 3.77 16.36 -2.40
N LYS A 432 3.59 17.35 -3.29
CA LYS A 432 4.39 18.57 -3.34
C LYS A 432 4.33 19.26 -1.97
N THR A 433 5.38 19.11 -1.17
CA THR A 433 5.45 19.61 0.22
C THR A 433 6.76 20.35 0.46
N SER A 434 6.69 21.46 1.20
CA SER A 434 7.76 22.43 1.42
C SER A 434 8.66 22.13 2.64
N ILE A 435 8.79 20.86 3.04
CA ILE A 435 9.39 20.49 4.34
C ILE A 435 10.75 19.81 4.17
N ASN A 436 11.71 20.19 5.03
CA ASN A 436 13.08 19.68 5.12
C ASN A 436 13.15 18.29 5.80
N TYR A 437 12.58 17.25 5.18
CA TYR A 437 12.82 15.87 5.64
C TYR A 437 14.00 15.24 4.91
N ASN A 438 14.78 14.43 5.62
CA ASN A 438 15.78 13.55 5.02
C ASN A 438 15.09 12.34 4.42
N ARG A 439 14.80 12.40 3.12
CA ARG A 439 14.14 11.33 2.38
C ARG A 439 15.16 10.48 1.63
N THR A 440 15.09 9.17 1.80
CA THR A 440 16.10 8.23 1.29
C THR A 440 15.45 7.03 0.62
N ILE A 441 16.08 6.53 -0.45
CA ILE A 441 15.70 5.29 -1.11
C ILE A 441 16.97 4.47 -1.32
N PHE A 442 17.04 3.30 -0.70
CA PHE A 442 18.12 2.33 -0.82
C PHE A 442 17.63 1.10 -1.59
N LEU A 443 18.29 0.79 -2.70
CA LEU A 443 18.05 -0.40 -3.51
C LEU A 443 19.36 -1.19 -3.60
N GLU A 444 19.46 -2.34 -2.94
CA GLU A 444 20.68 -3.13 -2.97
C GLU A 444 20.43 -4.59 -3.38
N ASN A 445 21.21 -5.11 -4.32
CA ASN A 445 21.19 -6.53 -4.72
C ASN A 445 19.81 -7.07 -5.13
N ASN A 446 18.91 -6.23 -5.65
CA ASN A 446 17.57 -6.67 -6.07
C ASN A 446 17.56 -7.13 -7.54
N SER A 447 16.69 -8.08 -7.88
CA SER A 447 16.44 -8.51 -9.27
C SER A 447 15.00 -8.22 -9.69
N PHE A 448 14.83 -7.55 -10.82
CA PHE A 448 13.56 -7.20 -11.47
C PHE A 448 13.54 -7.85 -12.85
N GLU A 449 12.78 -8.93 -13.00
CA GLU A 449 12.76 -9.77 -14.19
C GLU A 449 11.35 -9.93 -14.76
N LYS A 450 11.18 -9.63 -16.06
CA LYS A 450 9.92 -9.88 -16.79
C LYS A 450 8.67 -9.21 -16.20
N ASN A 451 8.83 -8.11 -15.47
CA ASN A 451 7.70 -7.36 -14.95
C ASN A 451 7.13 -6.45 -16.04
N SER A 452 5.83 -6.13 -15.97
CA SER A 452 5.14 -5.36 -17.01
C SER A 452 4.29 -4.22 -16.47
N ALA A 453 4.22 -3.12 -17.22
CA ALA A 453 3.31 -2.01 -16.95
C ALA A 453 2.46 -1.68 -18.18
N LEU A 454 1.18 -1.37 -17.99
CA LEU A 454 0.32 -0.91 -19.10
C LEU A 454 0.83 0.42 -19.68
N ASN A 455 1.21 1.37 -18.82
CA ASN A 455 1.58 2.71 -19.24
C ASN A 455 3.08 2.94 -19.07
N PHE A 456 3.52 3.14 -17.83
CA PHE A 456 4.87 3.65 -17.56
C PHE A 456 5.63 2.79 -16.55
N GLY A 457 6.92 2.54 -16.79
CA GLY A 457 7.82 1.92 -15.82
C GLY A 457 7.56 0.43 -15.64
N GLY A 458 8.05 -0.42 -16.55
CA GLY A 458 7.78 -1.86 -16.52
C GLY A 458 8.22 -2.57 -15.24
N ALA A 459 9.26 -2.06 -14.58
CA ALA A 459 9.59 -2.42 -13.20
C ALA A 459 9.26 -1.29 -12.22
N ILE A 460 9.85 -0.10 -12.41
CA ILE A 460 9.73 1.01 -11.46
C ILE A 460 9.17 2.23 -12.16
N PHE A 461 8.14 2.82 -11.57
CA PHE A 461 7.66 4.16 -11.85
C PHE A 461 7.89 5.04 -10.63
N TYR A 462 8.43 6.25 -10.82
CA TYR A 462 8.40 7.24 -9.76
C TYR A 462 8.21 8.69 -10.23
N ASN A 463 7.44 9.44 -9.45
CA ASN A 463 7.16 10.86 -9.60
C ASN A 463 7.42 11.59 -8.29
N LEU A 464 8.68 11.97 -8.06
CA LEU A 464 9.12 12.58 -6.81
C LEU A 464 9.50 14.05 -7.07
N ASN A 465 8.67 14.97 -6.57
CA ASN A 465 8.88 16.43 -6.64
C ASN A 465 9.92 16.91 -5.65
N SER A 466 10.00 16.24 -4.51
CA SER A 466 10.94 16.59 -3.45
C SER A 466 12.33 16.02 -3.73
N PRO A 467 13.41 16.55 -3.12
CA PRO A 467 14.72 15.92 -3.21
C PRO A 467 14.75 14.62 -2.39
N TYR A 468 15.18 13.53 -3.02
CA TYR A 468 15.45 12.23 -2.38
C TYR A 468 16.91 11.85 -2.60
N SER A 469 17.56 11.32 -1.56
CA SER A 469 18.84 10.64 -1.70
C SER A 469 18.58 9.20 -2.14
N ILE A 470 18.88 8.88 -3.40
CA ILE A 470 18.68 7.54 -3.95
C ILE A 470 20.04 6.85 -4.07
N ASN A 471 20.20 5.76 -3.33
CA ASN A 471 21.39 4.91 -3.35
C ASN A 471 20.99 3.55 -3.92
N ALA A 472 21.56 3.19 -5.07
CA ALA A 472 21.21 1.93 -5.71
C ALA A 472 22.44 1.20 -6.25
N ASN A 473 22.71 0.02 -5.69
CA ASN A 473 23.92 -0.78 -5.96
C ASN A 473 23.55 -2.21 -6.34
N ASN A 474 24.23 -2.78 -7.34
CA ASN A 474 24.14 -4.19 -7.73
C ASN A 474 22.72 -4.69 -8.04
N ASN A 475 21.86 -3.82 -8.59
CA ASN A 475 20.51 -4.21 -8.98
C ASN A 475 20.46 -4.66 -10.44
N ASN A 476 19.59 -5.62 -10.75
CA ASN A 476 19.42 -6.16 -12.09
C ASN A 476 17.99 -5.94 -12.59
N PHE A 477 17.84 -5.34 -13.77
CA PHE A 477 16.58 -5.07 -14.44
C PHE A 477 16.62 -5.70 -15.83
N THR A 478 15.94 -6.83 -16.00
CA THR A 478 15.99 -7.57 -17.26
C THR A 478 14.62 -7.93 -17.82
N SER A 479 14.46 -7.71 -19.12
CA SER A 479 13.27 -8.09 -19.88
C SER A 479 11.95 -7.56 -19.29
N ASN A 480 11.98 -6.42 -18.60
CA ASN A 480 10.76 -5.74 -18.16
C ASN A 480 10.15 -4.95 -19.32
N GLU A 481 8.84 -4.75 -19.31
CA GLU A 481 8.11 -4.16 -20.45
C GLU A 481 7.12 -3.08 -19.99
N ALA A 482 6.99 -2.00 -20.76
CA ALA A 482 5.94 -0.99 -20.58
C ALA A 482 5.32 -0.65 -21.93
N GLU A 483 4.01 -0.43 -22.04
CA GLU A 483 3.45 -0.13 -23.38
C GLU A 483 3.73 1.29 -23.84
N ILE A 484 3.85 2.28 -22.93
CA ILE A 484 4.08 3.69 -23.30
C ILE A 484 5.56 4.06 -23.15
N MET A 485 6.09 4.14 -21.92
CA MET A 485 7.49 4.53 -21.68
C MET A 485 8.16 3.84 -20.49
N GLY A 486 9.48 3.70 -20.57
CA GLY A 486 10.33 3.22 -19.48
C GLY A 486 10.17 1.73 -19.25
N GLY A 487 10.60 0.91 -20.21
CA GLY A 487 10.46 -0.54 -20.15
C GLY A 487 11.02 -1.14 -18.86
N GLY A 488 12.14 -0.62 -18.36
CA GLY A 488 12.63 -0.92 -17.01
C GLY A 488 12.16 0.12 -16.00
N ILE A 489 12.67 1.34 -16.13
CA ILE A 489 12.46 2.43 -15.17
C ILE A 489 11.86 3.65 -15.89
N PHE A 490 10.79 4.20 -15.33
CA PHE A 490 10.24 5.48 -15.76
C PHE A 490 10.28 6.49 -14.63
N CYS A 491 10.72 7.71 -14.96
CA CYS A 491 10.74 8.82 -14.01
C CYS A 491 10.10 10.05 -14.63
N SER A 492 9.16 10.68 -13.92
CA SER A 492 8.38 11.78 -14.46
C SER A 492 8.83 13.17 -14.02
N ASN A 493 9.91 13.37 -13.25
CA ASN A 493 10.24 14.69 -12.71
C ASN A 493 11.72 15.10 -12.80
N PHE A 494 12.04 16.39 -12.68
CA PHE A 494 13.41 16.90 -12.86
C PHE A 494 14.45 16.34 -11.88
N ASN A 495 14.01 15.71 -10.78
CA ASN A 495 14.88 15.05 -9.81
C ASN A 495 15.31 13.63 -10.22
N CYS A 496 15.04 13.16 -11.45
CA CYS A 496 15.51 11.84 -11.91
C CYS A 496 17.03 11.68 -11.88
N LEU A 497 17.79 12.79 -11.96
CA LEU A 497 19.24 12.83 -12.12
C LEU A 497 20.04 12.18 -10.96
N SER A 498 19.41 11.84 -9.83
CA SER A 498 20.06 11.05 -8.77
C SER A 498 20.31 9.59 -9.20
N ILE A 499 19.49 9.04 -10.11
CA ILE A 499 19.63 7.69 -10.67
C ILE A 499 20.66 7.66 -11.82
N SER A 500 21.37 8.75 -12.14
CA SER A 500 22.50 8.66 -13.08
C SER A 500 23.84 8.42 -12.38
N LYS A 501 23.86 8.33 -11.03
CA LYS A 501 25.05 7.96 -10.22
C LYS A 501 25.10 6.48 -9.87
N LEU A 502 24.43 5.64 -10.66
CA LEU A 502 24.29 4.20 -10.46
C LEU A 502 25.60 3.46 -10.76
N ASN A 503 26.38 3.22 -9.73
CA ASN A 503 27.42 2.22 -9.82
C ASN A 503 26.76 0.82 -9.84
N ASN A 504 27.14 -0.01 -10.81
CA ASN A 504 26.80 -1.45 -10.86
C ASN A 504 25.30 -1.81 -11.01
N ILE A 505 24.49 -1.02 -11.73
CA ILE A 505 23.15 -1.48 -12.16
C ILE A 505 23.20 -2.10 -13.55
N ILE A 506 22.57 -3.27 -13.70
CA ILE A 506 22.42 -3.95 -14.99
C ILE A 506 21.01 -3.67 -15.51
N LEU A 507 20.92 -3.01 -16.66
CA LEU A 507 19.67 -2.77 -17.39
C LEU A 507 19.77 -3.42 -18.78
N LYS A 508 19.06 -4.54 -18.98
CA LYS A 508 19.20 -5.34 -20.20
C LYS A 508 17.87 -5.79 -20.78
N ASN A 509 17.68 -5.58 -22.07
CA ASN A 509 16.53 -6.06 -22.84
C ASN A 509 15.17 -5.62 -22.30
N ASN A 510 15.08 -4.52 -21.56
CA ASN A 510 13.78 -3.97 -21.19
C ASN A 510 13.20 -3.20 -22.39
N LYS A 511 11.88 -3.25 -22.58
CA LYS A 511 11.25 -2.83 -23.83
C LYS A 511 10.05 -1.92 -23.66
N ILE A 512 9.84 -1.10 -24.68
CA ILE A 512 8.54 -0.53 -25.01
C ILE A 512 8.09 -1.18 -26.31
N ASN A 513 6.96 -1.90 -26.28
CA ASN A 513 6.54 -2.73 -27.41
C ASN A 513 7.70 -3.63 -27.90
N SER A 514 8.23 -3.39 -29.10
CA SER A 514 9.36 -4.14 -29.67
C SER A 514 10.73 -3.43 -29.53
N TYR A 515 10.76 -2.20 -29.02
CA TYR A 515 11.96 -1.36 -28.95
C TYR A 515 12.63 -1.47 -27.59
N ILE A 516 13.96 -1.55 -27.57
CA ILE A 516 14.71 -1.54 -26.32
C ILE A 516 14.61 -0.14 -25.69
N ASN A 517 14.07 -0.08 -24.47
CA ASN A 517 14.00 1.13 -23.68
C ASN A 517 14.20 0.75 -22.21
N ASN A 518 15.46 0.79 -21.79
CA ASN A 518 15.85 0.42 -20.43
C ASN A 518 15.31 1.38 -19.38
N TYR A 519 15.34 2.67 -19.69
CA TYR A 519 14.83 3.73 -18.84
C TYR A 519 14.45 4.93 -19.71
N SER A 520 13.54 5.76 -19.23
CA SER A 520 13.17 7.02 -19.88
C SER A 520 12.47 7.97 -18.91
N SER A 521 12.29 9.21 -19.36
CA SER A 521 11.47 10.21 -18.67
C SER A 521 10.49 10.86 -19.64
N ARG A 522 9.64 11.74 -19.11
CA ARG A 522 8.90 12.71 -19.92
C ARG A 522 9.86 13.64 -20.71
N PRO A 523 9.39 14.32 -21.77
CA PRO A 523 10.15 15.41 -22.40
C PRO A 523 10.62 16.43 -21.37
N SER A 524 11.89 16.81 -21.43
CA SER A 524 12.55 17.59 -20.39
C SER A 524 13.12 18.91 -20.91
N TYR A 525 13.88 18.87 -22.00
CA TYR A 525 14.51 20.08 -22.52
C TYR A 525 14.63 20.06 -24.05
N LEU A 526 14.71 21.26 -24.62
CA LEU A 526 14.88 21.50 -26.05
C LEU A 526 16.29 22.01 -26.31
N GLY A 527 16.99 21.38 -27.25
CA GLY A 527 18.27 21.86 -27.80
C GLY A 527 18.07 22.48 -29.18
N LEU A 528 18.87 23.50 -29.49
CA LEU A 528 19.01 24.02 -30.84
C LEU A 528 20.24 23.37 -31.48
N ASN A 529 20.04 22.60 -32.55
CA ASN A 529 21.14 21.96 -33.28
C ASN A 529 21.66 22.82 -34.45
N THR A 530 21.01 23.95 -34.72
CA THR A 530 21.46 24.90 -35.75
C THR A 530 22.64 25.70 -35.21
N SER A 531 23.78 25.65 -35.90
CA SER A 531 24.94 26.46 -35.53
C SER A 531 24.66 27.93 -35.82
N LEU A 532 24.79 28.79 -34.80
CA LEU A 532 24.60 30.23 -34.92
C LEU A 532 25.91 30.95 -34.60
N ASN A 533 26.36 31.83 -35.50
CA ASN A 533 27.47 32.73 -35.22
C ASN A 533 26.95 33.91 -34.37
N ASN A 534 27.41 34.02 -33.12
CA ASN A 534 27.12 35.12 -32.20
C ASN A 534 25.63 35.35 -31.84
N ASN A 535 24.76 34.34 -31.99
CA ASN A 535 23.31 34.38 -31.66
C ASN A 535 22.50 35.50 -32.34
N ILE A 536 23.08 36.20 -33.33
CA ILE A 536 22.38 37.18 -34.17
C ILE A 536 22.34 36.64 -35.60
N ILE A 537 21.14 36.44 -36.10
CA ILE A 537 20.90 35.99 -37.47
C ILE A 537 20.50 37.21 -38.30
N ASN A 538 21.28 37.53 -39.33
CA ASN A 538 20.95 38.57 -40.29
C ASN A 538 20.16 37.95 -41.43
N ILE A 539 18.96 38.46 -41.69
CA ILE A 539 18.13 38.07 -42.82
C ILE A 539 17.55 39.31 -43.49
N THR A 540 17.18 39.18 -44.75
CA THR A 540 16.36 40.16 -45.46
C THR A 540 14.89 39.75 -45.37
N THR A 541 13.97 40.72 -45.34
CA THR A 541 12.54 40.39 -45.23
C THR A 541 12.04 39.55 -46.42
N GLY A 542 11.40 38.42 -46.11
CA GLY A 542 11.00 37.39 -47.08
C GLY A 542 11.95 36.19 -47.16
N ASP A 543 13.09 36.22 -46.48
CA ASP A 543 14.07 35.13 -46.48
C ASP A 543 13.60 33.89 -45.72
N LEU A 544 14.19 32.75 -46.12
CA LEU A 544 14.03 31.44 -45.51
C LEU A 544 15.05 31.27 -44.38
N LEU A 545 14.61 30.85 -43.20
CA LEU A 545 15.44 30.54 -42.05
C LEU A 545 15.22 29.09 -41.60
N SER A 546 16.17 28.20 -41.89
CA SER A 546 16.09 26.81 -41.44
C SER A 546 16.54 26.69 -39.99
N LEU A 547 15.63 26.24 -39.10
CA LEU A 547 15.92 25.94 -37.71
C LEU A 547 15.65 24.47 -37.40
N LYS A 548 16.59 23.84 -36.69
CA LYS A 548 16.51 22.45 -36.24
C LYS A 548 16.60 22.38 -34.72
N PHE A 549 15.55 21.84 -34.12
CA PHE A 549 15.44 21.60 -32.69
C PHE A 549 15.40 20.11 -32.40
N THR A 550 16.00 19.72 -31.28
CA THR A 550 15.93 18.35 -30.76
C THR A 550 15.34 18.39 -29.37
N LEU A 551 14.32 17.56 -29.16
CA LEU A 551 13.68 17.35 -27.86
C LEU A 551 14.41 16.22 -27.15
N TYR A 552 14.75 16.45 -25.89
CA TYR A 552 15.49 15.51 -25.06
C TYR A 552 14.70 15.14 -23.80
N ASP A 553 14.92 13.92 -23.34
CA ASP A 553 14.56 13.49 -22.00
C ASP A 553 15.56 14.02 -20.96
N ILE A 554 15.35 13.70 -19.69
CA ILE A 554 16.23 14.18 -18.62
C ILE A 554 17.62 13.51 -18.59
N PHE A 555 17.75 12.38 -19.25
CA PHE A 555 18.99 11.61 -19.35
C PHE A 555 19.83 12.00 -20.58
N ASN A 556 19.43 13.07 -21.26
CA ASN A 556 20.02 13.57 -22.51
C ASN A 556 19.84 12.63 -23.71
N ASN A 557 18.90 11.69 -23.66
CA ASN A 557 18.52 10.91 -24.83
C ASN A 557 17.59 11.75 -25.70
N THR A 558 17.67 11.56 -27.03
CA THR A 558 16.67 12.13 -27.94
C THR A 558 15.31 11.51 -27.63
N TYR A 559 14.30 12.36 -27.49
CA TYR A 559 12.98 11.94 -27.08
C TYR A 559 12.21 11.33 -28.26
N ILE A 560 11.97 10.02 -28.23
CA ILE A 560 11.25 9.31 -29.29
C ILE A 560 9.91 8.79 -28.75
N ASP A 561 8.82 9.27 -29.34
CA ASP A 561 7.45 8.88 -28.98
C ASP A 561 6.98 7.67 -29.80
N TYR A 562 7.48 6.48 -29.46
CA TYR A 562 7.17 5.24 -30.17
C TYR A 562 5.67 4.91 -30.21
N THR A 563 4.89 5.40 -29.25
CA THR A 563 3.47 5.07 -29.05
C THR A 563 2.53 6.19 -29.46
N LYS A 564 3.06 7.33 -29.91
CA LYS A 564 2.30 8.54 -30.28
C LYS A 564 1.52 9.14 -29.11
N TYR A 565 1.93 8.86 -27.86
CA TYR A 565 1.26 9.35 -26.67
C TYR A 565 1.32 10.88 -26.53
N TYR A 566 2.40 11.51 -27.01
CA TYR A 566 2.58 12.96 -27.10
C TYR A 566 2.58 13.45 -28.55
N SER A 567 1.83 12.80 -29.43
CA SER A 567 1.76 13.17 -30.86
C SER A 567 1.22 14.57 -31.14
N SER A 568 0.53 15.20 -30.18
CA SER A 568 0.07 16.58 -30.25
C SER A 568 1.16 17.62 -29.95
N LEU A 569 2.34 17.19 -29.51
CA LEU A 569 3.42 18.10 -29.11
C LEU A 569 3.98 18.82 -30.34
N THR A 570 3.79 20.14 -30.39
CA THR A 570 4.24 21.00 -31.49
C THR A 570 5.12 22.13 -30.99
N LEU A 571 6.04 22.57 -31.84
CA LEU A 571 6.88 23.73 -31.62
C LEU A 571 6.35 24.89 -32.47
N LYS A 572 6.10 26.03 -31.84
CA LYS A 572 5.70 27.27 -32.50
C LYS A 572 6.70 28.37 -32.23
N VAL A 573 7.17 29.00 -33.30
CA VAL A 573 8.06 30.16 -33.26
C VAL A 573 7.26 31.45 -33.41
N LEU A 574 7.56 32.41 -32.55
CA LEU A 574 7.08 33.79 -32.61
C LEU A 574 8.27 34.75 -32.68
N LEU A 575 8.07 35.92 -33.26
CA LEU A 575 9.02 37.03 -33.20
C LEU A 575 8.42 38.18 -32.39
N ILE A 576 9.22 38.70 -31.45
CA ILE A 576 8.86 39.84 -30.62
C ILE A 576 9.87 40.94 -30.89
N GLU A 577 9.39 42.11 -31.29
CA GLU A 577 10.22 43.28 -31.54
C GLU A 577 10.87 43.77 -30.24
N LYS A 578 12.20 43.94 -30.22
CA LYS A 578 12.94 44.22 -28.98
C LYS A 578 12.59 45.58 -28.34
N ASN A 579 12.08 46.52 -29.14
CA ASN A 579 11.75 47.88 -28.69
C ASN A 579 10.28 48.08 -28.29
N ASN A 580 9.43 47.05 -28.39
CA ASN A 580 8.01 47.10 -28.01
C ASN A 580 7.74 46.39 -26.67
N ILE A 581 8.49 46.76 -25.63
CA ILE A 581 8.05 46.54 -24.25
C ILE A 581 6.99 47.61 -23.98
N LEU A 582 5.72 47.31 -24.24
CA LEU A 582 4.62 48.18 -23.80
C LEU A 582 4.50 48.06 -22.28
N ASP A 583 4.62 49.21 -21.63
CA ASP A 583 4.16 49.49 -20.29
C ASP A 583 2.77 48.88 -20.05
N ASN A 584 2.66 48.16 -18.94
CA ASN A 584 1.39 47.75 -18.37
C ASN A 584 0.61 49.00 -17.95
N HIS A 585 -0.31 49.50 -18.76
CA HIS A 585 -1.52 50.12 -18.25
C HIS A 585 -2.70 49.86 -19.18
N GLY A 586 -3.73 49.21 -18.61
CA GLY A 586 -4.94 48.83 -19.31
C GLY A 586 -5.71 50.04 -19.83
N SER A 587 -6.21 49.92 -21.05
CA SER A 587 -7.48 50.53 -21.46
C SER A 587 -7.99 49.85 -22.72
N ASN A 588 -9.29 49.63 -22.73
CA ASN A 588 -10.07 49.09 -23.84
C ASN A 588 -10.06 50.07 -25.01
N GLU A 589 -9.31 49.79 -26.08
CA GLU A 589 -9.65 50.28 -27.42
C GLU A 589 -9.31 49.24 -28.49
N LYS A 590 -10.32 48.91 -29.31
CA LYS A 590 -10.21 48.12 -30.53
C LYS A 590 -9.43 48.90 -31.59
N ASN A 591 -8.11 48.99 -31.46
CA ASN A 591 -7.24 49.43 -32.54
C ASN A 591 -6.48 48.21 -33.07
N LYS A 592 -6.65 47.94 -34.37
CA LYS A 592 -5.92 46.91 -35.12
C LYS A 592 -4.42 47.16 -34.94
N ILE A 593 -3.80 46.43 -34.02
CA ILE A 593 -2.35 46.28 -33.99
C ILE A 593 -2.03 45.54 -35.30
N TYR A 594 -1.55 46.27 -36.30
CA TYR A 594 -0.90 45.63 -37.44
C TYR A 594 0.25 44.83 -36.86
N SER A 595 0.19 43.50 -36.97
CA SER A 595 1.31 42.66 -36.58
C SER A 595 2.49 43.05 -37.48
N ASN A 596 3.54 43.66 -36.92
CA ASN A 596 4.77 44.05 -37.63
C ASN A 596 5.53 42.85 -38.25
N VAL A 597 4.98 41.64 -38.09
CA VAL A 597 5.55 40.37 -38.49
C VAL A 597 4.44 39.48 -39.07
N SER A 598 4.74 38.79 -40.16
CA SER A 598 3.98 37.67 -40.72
C SER A 598 4.93 36.49 -40.91
N LEU A 599 4.62 35.35 -40.32
CA LEU A 599 5.45 34.16 -40.34
C LEU A 599 4.75 33.05 -41.14
N ILE A 600 5.50 32.33 -41.97
CA ILE A 600 5.04 31.13 -42.67
C ILE A 600 5.95 29.98 -42.28
N GLY A 601 5.40 28.78 -42.04
CA GLY A 601 6.19 27.60 -41.68
C GLY A 601 6.83 27.70 -40.29
N ASN A 602 6.27 28.51 -39.39
CA ASN A 602 6.77 28.74 -38.03
C ASN A 602 6.22 27.75 -36.98
N VAL A 603 5.46 26.74 -37.42
CA VAL A 603 4.99 25.64 -36.58
C VAL A 603 5.60 24.35 -37.11
N GLY A 604 6.19 23.56 -36.22
CA GLY A 604 6.80 22.28 -36.54
C GLY A 604 6.33 21.18 -35.58
N TRP A 605 6.41 19.95 -36.07
CA TRP A 605 6.09 18.73 -35.33
C TRP A 605 7.38 18.00 -35.02
N PHE A 606 7.40 17.28 -33.90
CA PHE A 606 8.53 16.42 -33.56
C PHE A 606 8.35 15.05 -34.20
N ILE A 607 9.31 14.66 -35.04
CA ILE A 607 9.42 13.32 -35.62
C ILE A 607 10.71 12.73 -35.06
N ASP A 608 10.61 11.62 -34.33
CA ASP A 608 11.73 10.99 -33.62
C ASP A 608 12.54 11.98 -32.77
N GLY A 609 11.82 12.90 -32.11
CA GLY A 609 12.40 13.93 -31.24
C GLY A 609 13.00 15.12 -31.97
N ILE A 610 12.89 15.20 -33.30
CA ILE A 610 13.46 16.27 -34.11
C ILE A 610 12.34 17.11 -34.71
N CYS A 611 12.44 18.43 -34.56
CA CYS A 611 11.59 19.41 -35.22
C CYS A 611 12.43 20.26 -36.17
N GLU A 612 12.17 20.15 -37.49
CA GLU A 612 12.87 20.90 -38.53
C GLU A 612 11.93 21.90 -39.22
N LEU A 613 12.22 23.19 -39.04
CA LEU A 613 11.52 24.29 -39.68
C LEU A 613 12.18 24.64 -41.03
N LYS A 614 12.14 23.72 -42.00
CA LYS A 614 12.81 23.88 -43.32
C LYS A 614 12.22 25.01 -44.17
N HIS A 615 10.94 25.30 -43.97
CA HIS A 615 10.19 26.27 -44.77
C HIS A 615 9.81 27.52 -43.97
N PHE A 616 10.53 27.80 -42.87
CA PHE A 616 10.25 28.95 -42.04
C PHE A 616 10.68 30.24 -42.74
N ARG A 617 9.69 31.06 -43.10
CA ARG A 617 9.88 32.32 -43.81
C ARG A 617 9.41 33.48 -42.96
N ILE A 618 10.23 34.52 -42.88
CA ILE A 618 10.00 35.68 -42.02
C ILE A 618 9.72 36.91 -42.89
N TYR A 619 8.52 37.47 -42.76
CA TYR A 619 8.18 38.77 -43.30
C TYR A 619 8.04 39.74 -42.13
N ALA A 620 8.92 40.72 -42.04
CA ALA A 620 8.89 41.68 -40.94
C ALA A 620 9.40 43.04 -41.38
N ILE A 621 8.97 44.09 -40.68
CA ILE A 621 9.54 45.43 -40.85
C ILE A 621 11.02 45.38 -40.43
N PRO A 622 11.94 46.08 -41.12
CA PRO A 622 13.36 46.05 -40.74
C PRO A 622 13.58 46.52 -39.29
N ASN A 623 13.96 45.60 -38.41
CA ASN A 623 14.29 45.83 -37.01
C ASN A 623 14.98 44.59 -36.40
N ILE A 624 15.29 44.64 -35.10
CA ILE A 624 15.79 43.52 -34.31
C ILE A 624 14.63 42.87 -33.55
N TYR A 625 14.46 41.57 -33.77
CA TYR A 625 13.45 40.74 -33.14
C TYR A 625 14.10 39.68 -32.26
N SER A 626 13.45 39.35 -31.15
CA SER A 626 13.75 38.17 -30.34
C SER A 626 12.86 37.00 -30.77
N LEU A 627 13.47 35.84 -30.98
CA LEU A 627 12.77 34.60 -31.30
C LEU A 627 12.26 33.96 -30.01
N LYS A 628 10.93 33.87 -29.87
CA LYS A 628 10.28 33.19 -28.77
C LYS A 628 9.74 31.83 -29.22
N ILE A 629 10.06 30.79 -28.46
CA ILE A 629 9.57 29.43 -28.69
C ILE A 629 8.44 29.11 -27.72
N ILE A 630 7.38 28.53 -28.26
CA ILE A 630 6.24 27.99 -27.51
C ILE A 630 6.12 26.51 -27.86
N ILE A 631 6.02 25.67 -26.85
CA ILE A 631 5.59 24.28 -27.03
C ILE A 631 4.10 24.20 -26.70
N ASP A 632 3.34 23.63 -27.64
CA ASP A 632 1.88 23.44 -27.50
C ASP A 632 1.56 21.93 -27.48
N GLY A 633 0.44 21.55 -26.89
CA GLY A 633 0.01 20.16 -26.79
C GLY A 633 0.77 19.31 -25.75
N TYR A 634 1.39 19.94 -24.74
CA TYR A 634 2.10 19.28 -23.64
C TYR A 634 1.88 20.04 -22.31
N ASN A 635 1.45 19.32 -21.27
CA ASN A 635 1.13 19.90 -19.95
C ASN A 635 2.32 19.95 -18.97
N GLY A 636 3.55 19.78 -19.47
CA GLY A 636 4.76 19.82 -18.65
C GLY A 636 5.70 20.95 -19.02
N ASP A 637 6.64 21.27 -18.13
CA ASP A 637 7.69 22.25 -18.40
C ASP A 637 8.75 21.66 -19.35
N ILE A 638 9.23 22.49 -20.28
CA ILE A 638 10.38 22.17 -21.14
C ILE A 638 11.43 23.27 -20.97
N ILE A 639 12.63 22.87 -20.56
CA ILE A 639 13.76 23.78 -20.39
C ILE A 639 14.39 24.07 -21.76
N TYR A 640 14.71 25.32 -22.06
CA TYR A 640 15.42 25.69 -23.29
C TYR A 640 16.94 25.75 -23.01
N LYS A 641 17.72 24.86 -23.64
CA LYS A 641 19.19 24.80 -23.50
C LYS A 641 19.90 25.48 -24.67
N PHE A 642 19.55 26.72 -24.93
CA PHE A 642 20.20 27.60 -25.90
C PHE A 642 19.94 29.05 -25.50
N ASN A 643 20.82 29.96 -25.92
CA ASN A 643 20.67 31.38 -25.62
C ASN A 643 19.55 31.99 -26.48
N ASP A 644 19.05 33.15 -26.05
CA ASP A 644 18.11 33.95 -26.83
C ASP A 644 18.65 34.18 -28.25
N ILE A 645 17.82 33.88 -29.25
CA ILE A 645 18.16 34.04 -30.66
C ILE A 645 17.62 35.38 -31.11
N LEU A 646 18.51 36.26 -31.56
CA LEU A 646 18.14 37.56 -32.12
C LEU A 646 18.14 37.45 -33.65
N ILE A 647 17.12 38.02 -34.27
CA ILE A 647 17.00 38.11 -35.72
C ILE A 647 17.01 39.59 -36.09
N LYS A 648 18.05 40.00 -36.83
CA LYS A 648 18.11 41.32 -37.45
C LYS A 648 17.52 41.19 -38.85
N VAL A 649 16.36 41.80 -39.04
CA VAL A 649 15.70 41.88 -40.34
C VAL A 649 16.17 43.16 -41.02
N ASN A 650 16.85 43.02 -42.16
CA ASN A 650 17.30 44.13 -42.99
C ASN A 650 16.24 44.48 -44.05
N ASP A 651 16.31 45.70 -44.58
CA ASP A 651 15.53 46.11 -45.74
C ASP A 651 16.11 45.47 -47.02
N CYS A 652 15.42 45.61 -48.15
CA CYS A 652 15.83 45.02 -49.42
C CYS A 652 17.17 45.57 -49.90
N GLU A 653 18.00 44.68 -50.45
CA GLU A 653 19.24 45.08 -51.10
C GLU A 653 18.95 45.97 -52.32
N PRO A 654 19.88 46.87 -52.72
CA PRO A 654 19.67 47.78 -53.84
C PRO A 654 19.27 47.11 -55.16
N GLN A 655 19.67 45.87 -55.40
CA GLN A 655 19.32 45.08 -56.59
C GLN A 655 17.96 44.36 -56.50
N GLN A 656 17.34 44.30 -55.32
CA GLN A 656 16.05 43.64 -55.10
C GLN A 656 14.88 44.63 -55.23
N ILE A 657 13.70 44.09 -55.55
CA ILE A 657 12.45 44.85 -55.60
C ILE A 657 11.76 44.72 -54.26
N ARG A 658 11.54 45.86 -53.60
CA ARG A 658 10.73 45.93 -52.38
C ARG A 658 9.26 45.83 -52.77
N MET A 659 8.58 44.84 -52.24
CA MET A 659 7.16 44.54 -52.41
C MET A 659 6.44 44.72 -51.06
N ILE A 660 5.11 44.85 -51.09
CA ILE A 660 4.28 44.95 -49.87
C ILE A 660 3.22 43.86 -49.91
N ASN A 661 3.09 43.09 -48.84
CA ASN A 661 2.11 42.02 -48.77
C ASN A 661 0.72 42.54 -48.33
N LYS A 662 -0.29 41.67 -48.33
CA LYS A 662 -1.68 42.01 -47.92
C LYS A 662 -1.83 42.52 -46.48
N TYR A 663 -0.79 42.41 -45.65
CA TYR A 663 -0.73 42.87 -44.27
C TYR A 663 0.09 44.16 -44.11
N ASN A 664 0.46 44.81 -45.21
CA ASN A 664 1.28 46.03 -45.24
C ASN A 664 2.72 45.84 -44.72
N ILE A 665 3.25 44.60 -44.80
CA ILE A 665 4.62 44.28 -44.39
C ILE A 665 5.52 44.23 -45.65
N PRO A 666 6.67 44.94 -45.66
CA PRO A 666 7.59 44.93 -46.79
C PRO A 666 8.28 43.57 -46.93
N TYR A 667 8.55 43.15 -48.16
CA TYR A 667 9.33 41.94 -48.47
C TYR A 667 10.11 42.10 -49.78
N CYS A 668 11.16 41.32 -49.97
CA CYS A 668 12.08 41.49 -51.09
C CYS A 668 11.94 40.37 -52.10
N GLU A 669 11.81 40.75 -53.37
CA GLU A 669 11.84 39.81 -54.49
C GLU A 669 13.03 40.07 -55.40
N LYS A 670 13.53 39.01 -56.03
CA LYS A 670 14.47 39.15 -57.14
C LYS A 670 13.71 39.61 -58.39
N PRO A 671 14.29 40.50 -59.20
CA PRO A 671 13.73 40.86 -60.50
C PRO A 671 13.47 39.62 -61.33
N ILE A 672 12.29 39.52 -61.94
CA ILE A 672 11.95 38.46 -62.89
C ILE A 672 12.06 39.04 -64.30
N CYS A 673 12.90 38.44 -65.14
CA CYS A 673 13.05 38.82 -66.55
C CYS A 673 12.45 37.75 -67.47
N HIS A 674 12.22 38.11 -68.74
CA HIS A 674 11.72 37.18 -69.76
C HIS A 674 12.62 35.93 -69.88
N GLU A 675 12.05 34.76 -70.17
CA GLU A 675 12.80 33.47 -70.26
C GLU A 675 13.96 33.51 -71.28
N SER A 676 13.91 34.43 -72.23
CA SER A 676 14.99 34.67 -73.19
C SER A 676 16.25 35.29 -72.58
N CYS A 677 16.19 35.77 -71.34
CA CYS A 677 17.33 36.32 -70.60
C CYS A 677 18.17 35.18 -69.98
N PRO A 678 19.44 35.00 -70.36
CA PRO A 678 20.30 33.95 -69.81
C PRO A 678 20.90 34.37 -68.45
N ASP A 679 20.03 34.62 -67.47
CA ASP A 679 20.37 35.07 -66.11
C ASP A 679 21.36 34.11 -65.41
N GLY A 680 22.43 34.67 -64.85
CA GLY A 680 23.52 33.92 -64.20
C GLY A 680 24.48 33.19 -65.14
N LYS A 681 24.33 33.32 -66.47
CA LYS A 681 25.26 32.75 -67.47
C LYS A 681 25.98 33.83 -68.26
N SER A 682 25.23 34.63 -69.02
CA SER A 682 25.76 35.70 -69.88
C SER A 682 25.01 37.03 -69.72
N ALA A 683 23.97 37.04 -68.89
CA ALA A 683 23.25 38.23 -68.45
C ALA A 683 22.95 38.16 -66.94
N GLU A 684 22.59 39.29 -66.36
CA GLU A 684 22.01 39.42 -65.02
C GLU A 684 20.67 40.14 -65.14
N CYS A 685 19.63 39.62 -64.50
CA CYS A 685 18.33 40.27 -64.43
C CYS A 685 18.32 41.35 -63.34
N ILE A 686 18.18 42.62 -63.74
CA ILE A 686 18.21 43.76 -62.83
C ILE A 686 16.87 44.50 -62.80
N LYS A 687 16.57 45.14 -61.67
CA LYS A 687 15.32 45.92 -61.50
C LYS A 687 15.37 47.22 -62.30
N SER A 688 14.20 47.66 -62.77
CA SER A 688 14.07 48.99 -63.39
C SER A 688 14.12 50.11 -62.36
N SER A 689 14.69 51.26 -62.74
CA SER A 689 14.75 52.46 -61.91
C SER A 689 13.35 53.03 -61.57
N ASN A 690 12.33 52.68 -62.35
CA ASN A 690 10.96 53.23 -62.22
C ASN A 690 9.97 52.29 -61.51
N SER A 691 10.34 51.03 -61.23
CA SER A 691 9.43 50.07 -60.60
C SER A 691 9.56 50.10 -59.07
N THR A 692 8.56 50.69 -58.41
CA THR A 692 8.38 50.60 -56.95
C THR A 692 7.22 49.65 -56.66
N ASN A 693 7.42 48.64 -55.82
CA ASN A 693 6.39 47.69 -55.38
C ASN A 693 5.72 46.83 -56.48
N ILE A 694 6.33 46.70 -57.65
CA ILE A 694 5.84 45.84 -58.75
C ILE A 694 7.03 45.10 -59.38
N ASN A 695 6.96 43.77 -59.46
CA ASN A 695 7.94 42.90 -60.10
C ASN A 695 7.36 42.35 -61.42
N ASP A 696 7.40 43.16 -62.48
CA ASP A 696 6.83 42.82 -63.79
C ASP A 696 7.95 42.39 -64.76
N ILE A 697 7.71 41.27 -65.44
CA ILE A 697 8.62 40.67 -66.41
C ILE A 697 8.98 41.61 -67.57
N ASN A 698 8.09 42.55 -67.91
CA ASN A 698 8.28 43.52 -68.99
C ASN A 698 9.00 44.79 -68.52
N LEU A 699 9.08 45.02 -67.21
CA LEU A 699 9.71 46.20 -66.65
C LEU A 699 11.17 45.94 -66.26
N ASN A 700 11.51 44.74 -65.81
CA ASN A 700 12.88 44.39 -65.44
C ASN A 700 13.80 44.27 -66.66
N ILE A 701 15.09 44.57 -66.47
CA ILE A 701 16.06 44.70 -67.55
C ILE A 701 17.01 43.50 -67.53
N CYS A 702 17.13 42.81 -68.67
CA CYS A 702 18.16 41.80 -68.89
C CYS A 702 19.48 42.50 -69.27
N GLN A 703 20.44 42.59 -68.35
CA GLN A 703 21.71 43.26 -68.60
C GLN A 703 22.81 42.25 -68.94
N CYS A 704 23.46 42.40 -70.09
CA CYS A 704 24.55 41.48 -70.47
C CYS A 704 25.77 41.63 -69.54
N LEU A 705 26.34 40.51 -69.13
CA LEU A 705 27.59 40.49 -68.35
C LEU A 705 28.77 40.99 -69.21
N PRO A 706 29.80 41.61 -68.60
CA PRO A 706 30.98 42.06 -69.34
C PRO A 706 31.58 40.95 -70.20
N GLY A 707 31.78 41.23 -71.50
CA GLY A 707 32.22 40.24 -72.50
C GLY A 707 31.10 39.58 -73.29
N PHE A 708 29.83 39.96 -73.06
CA PHE A 708 28.66 39.51 -73.83
C PHE A 708 27.82 40.71 -74.33
N THR A 709 27.16 40.57 -75.48
CA THR A 709 26.28 41.57 -76.11
C THR A 709 25.15 40.89 -76.90
N GLY A 710 24.24 41.68 -77.49
CA GLY A 710 23.03 41.22 -78.20
C GLY A 710 21.77 41.21 -77.31
N GLU A 711 20.57 41.21 -77.90
CA GLU A 711 19.29 41.25 -77.16
C GLU A 711 19.10 40.07 -76.19
N LYS A 712 19.76 38.94 -76.44
CA LYS A 712 19.77 37.77 -75.57
C LYS A 712 21.11 37.56 -74.87
N CYS A 713 22.04 38.51 -74.96
CA CYS A 713 23.37 38.43 -74.38
C CYS A 713 24.15 37.15 -74.77
N ASP A 714 23.98 36.71 -76.02
CA ASP A 714 24.53 35.47 -76.57
C ASP A 714 25.80 35.68 -77.42
N ILE A 715 26.13 36.94 -77.73
CA ILE A 715 27.30 37.29 -78.55
C ILE A 715 28.49 37.59 -77.65
N LYS A 716 29.54 36.76 -77.68
CA LYS A 716 30.80 37.05 -76.97
C LYS A 716 31.57 38.18 -77.64
N VAL A 717 31.96 39.18 -76.87
CA VAL A 717 32.80 40.30 -77.29
C VAL A 717 34.26 39.90 -77.17
N PHE A 718 34.93 39.66 -78.30
CA PHE A 718 36.38 39.40 -78.32
C PHE A 718 37.14 40.73 -78.45
N VAL A 719 38.00 41.04 -77.49
CA VAL A 719 38.87 42.22 -77.55
C VAL A 719 40.01 41.92 -78.53
N ASN A 720 40.10 42.68 -79.62
CA ASN A 720 41.22 42.61 -80.55
C ASN A 720 42.37 43.47 -80.00
N TYR A 721 43.39 42.84 -79.42
CA TYR A 721 44.62 43.54 -79.04
C TYR A 721 45.40 43.89 -80.31
N ARG A 722 45.35 45.16 -80.72
CA ARG A 722 46.28 45.74 -81.70
C ARG A 722 47.30 46.60 -80.99
#